data_AF-A0A8H7DDC4-F1
#
_entry.id   AF-A0A8H7DDC4-F1
#
_cell.length_a   1.000
_cell.length_b   1.000
_cell.length_c   1.000
_cell.angle_alpha   90.00
_cell.angle_beta   90.00
_cell.angle_gamma   90.00
#
_symmetry.space_group_name_H-M   'P 1'
#
loop_
_entity.id
_entity.type
_entity.pdbx_description
1 polymer ?
#
loop_
_entity_poly.entity_id
_entity_poly.type
_entity_poly.pdbx_seq_one_letter_code
_entity_poly.pdbx_strand_id
1 'polypeptide(L)'
;MLGGEFASLEEDIEKELVEDDSERPRKREDWRTRRDQPEMPARPHSDGVGVMVEEIYEVQVVDMFEMSSVEFKLDPQANGVVPALILAGVVPCAPWSPTVAIKIRVLEAYRVTHVRCPHLGVQSFVKSLCDLHGVPYRPYLCQQFSIAYDLYLDIHCRTDEQVMHALGRDSPWQLKHACPACTYKLEGEDALVFDMLTTMDGNDSLKRVLRREKVPMADSEMGEPVLGKSRERVDNRDAGGRAASTDEDNPCTDRWKNMINDVTSNMWGIFDETGIFLALCRHGFVLVIADMIKSGELAKYLLAVVKELLDAFGMKLGAGYDVGCHFETTVANSELGAEAREKKLKCLVGSFHGHAHNRLCQLRVLATYVEGMGLEDLEGCERFFSRSNGLAKSCRYASRFHWQQEITTYAKHFDAFETYPNLSKFLCNNYRQALTILKTEGALQAWMRQEGVDGVDQFHEWLAEEKVYLEGLKGAAKTNTETLEMEYVQKLVNLSASQYVFVCASTCLAKYQVAAAEAQRAKGDDGTYVLGISKEDRARRHAQEKMEKDLERVQELEEILEIEERWTTASSKWLETVGEIKKRKYHIALDQLELLIVERIFELTKMNQSQTGYKMRKHIAEALQARSKAVKNAIERYNNAAAALSPPHAKAELGTGGGTNHGRGRRYRLAMDHYFKILRAREEIKRLNIEIARVVTWIRDENTFLQRMLANLRDGEGKSEKERETNAHMAVQVQLYQQRRGRFDASHLQRFRELAQMPGFTGSLKCGVSVEHREAQQRLRELRAEMGASAEEDEMEVDEGEGEAAEEVGRKEVVSADSDEEDEGHKAKEEAVSGLLYQISMLAVDGGVRVGGENE
;
A
#
# COMPACT_ATOMS: atom_id res chain seq x y z
N MET A 1 14.40 26.14 -51.21
CA MET A 1 13.58 27.12 -50.47
C MET A 1 12.69 26.32 -49.53
N LEU A 2 12.84 26.30 -48.22
CA LEU A 2 13.68 27.03 -47.28
C LEU A 2 14.09 26.04 -46.19
N GLY A 3 15.39 25.88 -46.01
CA GLY A 3 16.03 25.25 -44.87
C GLY A 3 17.21 26.14 -44.52
N GLY A 4 17.31 26.54 -43.27
CA GLY A 4 18.32 27.47 -42.76
C GLY A 4 17.69 28.70 -42.14
N GLU A 5 17.65 28.73 -40.80
CA GLU A 5 17.73 29.91 -39.90
C GLU A 5 17.29 29.47 -38.50
N PHE A 6 18.14 28.72 -37.77
CA PHE A 6 18.01 28.50 -36.32
C PHE A 6 19.38 28.10 -35.74
N ALA A 7 20.40 28.94 -35.97
CA ALA A 7 21.75 28.71 -35.43
C ALA A 7 22.49 30.01 -35.06
N SER A 8 21.79 31.13 -34.84
CA SER A 8 22.45 32.42 -34.53
C SER A 8 21.76 33.24 -33.44
N LEU A 9 21.10 32.59 -32.47
CA LEU A 9 20.50 33.28 -31.32
C LEU A 9 20.81 32.64 -29.96
N GLU A 10 21.81 31.74 -29.91
CA GLU A 10 22.29 31.14 -28.65
C GLU A 10 23.64 31.70 -28.18
N GLU A 11 24.33 32.55 -28.94
CA GLU A 11 25.65 33.10 -28.56
C GLU A 11 25.63 34.51 -27.95
N ASP A 12 24.48 35.19 -27.91
CA ASP A 12 24.40 36.60 -27.45
C ASP A 12 23.84 36.78 -26.02
N ILE A 13 23.51 35.70 -25.29
CA ILE A 13 23.00 35.80 -23.89
C ILE A 13 24.07 35.45 -22.84
N GLU A 14 25.21 34.85 -23.23
CA GLU A 14 26.26 34.44 -22.28
C GLU A 14 27.32 35.50 -21.95
N LYS A 15 27.15 36.77 -22.38
CA LYS A 15 28.14 37.84 -22.13
C LYS A 15 27.69 39.02 -21.27
N GLU A 16 26.52 38.99 -20.65
CA GLU A 16 26.01 40.10 -19.82
C GLU A 16 25.78 39.76 -18.33
N LEU A 17 26.55 38.81 -17.76
CA LEU A 17 26.49 38.49 -16.32
C LEU A 17 27.87 38.31 -15.66
N VAL A 18 28.85 39.13 -16.03
CA VAL A 18 30.13 39.22 -15.31
C VAL A 18 30.46 40.69 -15.08
N GLU A 19 30.85 41.02 -13.85
CA GLU A 19 31.29 42.33 -13.31
C GLU A 19 30.18 43.26 -12.77
N ASP A 20 29.91 43.19 -11.46
CA ASP A 20 30.48 44.15 -10.49
C ASP A 20 29.94 43.86 -9.07
N ASP A 21 30.74 43.22 -8.22
CA ASP A 21 30.54 43.27 -6.76
C ASP A 21 31.86 42.98 -6.03
N SER A 22 32.91 43.73 -6.39
CA SER A 22 34.13 43.82 -5.60
C SER A 22 34.16 45.15 -4.86
N GLU A 23 33.63 45.15 -3.64
CA GLU A 23 34.14 45.84 -2.44
C GLU A 23 33.02 46.12 -1.43
N ARG A 24 32.83 45.22 -0.45
CA ARG A 24 32.30 45.57 0.87
C ARG A 24 32.70 44.51 1.90
N PRO A 25 33.31 44.89 3.04
CA PRO A 25 33.78 43.94 4.04
C PRO A 25 32.58 43.30 4.76
N ARG A 26 32.38 42.00 4.56
CA ARG A 26 31.41 41.20 5.31
C ARG A 26 31.95 40.95 6.72
N LYS A 27 31.44 41.66 7.72
CA LYS A 27 31.47 41.16 9.11
C LYS A 27 30.47 40.02 9.22
N ARG A 28 30.98 38.80 9.44
CA ARG A 28 30.21 37.64 9.90
C ARG A 28 29.73 37.91 11.33
N GLU A 29 28.43 37.89 11.55
CA GLU A 29 27.86 37.65 12.88
C GLU A 29 27.20 36.27 12.88
N ASP A 30 27.80 35.39 13.68
CA ASP A 30 27.41 34.03 13.97
C ASP A 30 26.34 34.06 15.07
N TRP A 31 25.09 33.74 14.74
CA TRP A 31 23.95 33.93 15.65
C TRP A 31 23.67 32.73 16.57
N ARG A 32 24.57 31.74 16.68
CA ARG A 32 24.30 30.50 17.41
C ARG A 32 25.08 30.23 18.69
N THR A 33 25.83 31.20 19.21
CA THR A 33 26.45 31.06 20.55
C THR A 33 26.32 32.32 21.37
N ARG A 34 25.15 32.53 21.99
CA ARG A 34 25.04 33.33 23.22
C ARG A 34 23.87 32.83 24.08
N ARG A 35 24.24 32.13 25.15
CA ARG A 35 23.38 31.80 26.29
C ARG A 35 23.59 32.88 27.34
N ASP A 36 23.33 34.14 26.99
CA ASP A 36 23.30 35.27 27.91
C ASP A 36 21.92 35.89 27.79
N GLN A 37 21.12 35.77 28.85
CA GLN A 37 19.84 36.47 28.96
C GLN A 37 20.13 37.98 28.89
N PRO A 38 19.49 38.76 27.99
CA PRO A 38 19.45 40.19 28.17
C PRO A 38 18.56 40.46 29.40
N GLU A 39 19.12 41.10 30.42
CA GLU A 39 18.34 41.69 31.51
C GLU A 39 17.22 42.56 30.91
N MET A 40 16.01 42.40 31.47
CA MET A 40 14.85 43.17 31.06
C MET A 40 15.14 44.67 31.25
N PRO A 41 14.92 45.53 30.25
CA PRO A 41 14.87 46.96 30.51
C PRO A 41 13.69 47.23 31.45
N ALA A 42 13.98 47.83 32.61
CA ALA A 42 12.98 48.26 33.56
C ALA A 42 11.94 49.15 32.86
N ARG A 43 10.65 48.89 33.12
CA ARG A 43 9.55 49.76 32.68
C ARG A 43 9.82 51.19 33.17
N PRO A 44 9.63 52.22 32.35
CA PRO A 44 9.65 53.58 32.85
C PRO A 44 8.45 53.75 33.80
N HIS A 45 8.71 54.04 35.07
CA HIS A 45 7.70 54.62 35.94
C HIS A 45 7.36 56.01 35.39
N SER A 46 6.21 56.14 34.73
CA SER A 46 5.58 57.43 34.50
C SER A 46 4.56 57.67 35.61
N ASP A 47 4.97 58.39 36.64
CA ASP A 47 4.05 59.14 37.48
C ASP A 47 3.45 60.26 36.62
N GLY A 48 2.19 60.10 36.25
CA GLY A 48 1.46 61.07 35.46
C GLY A 48 0.16 60.48 34.95
N VAL A 49 -0.96 61.04 35.39
CA VAL A 49 -2.34 60.69 35.02
C VAL A 49 -2.43 60.44 33.51
N GLY A 50 -2.45 59.15 33.13
CA GLY A 50 -2.32 58.72 31.75
C GLY A 50 -3.65 58.80 31.00
N VAL A 51 -3.68 59.64 29.97
CA VAL A 51 -4.64 59.50 28.86
C VAL A 51 -4.30 58.18 28.17
N MET A 52 -5.26 57.24 28.12
CA MET A 52 -5.13 55.97 27.40
C MET A 52 -5.03 56.28 25.90
N VAL A 53 -3.82 56.28 25.34
CA VAL A 53 -3.62 56.45 23.90
C VAL A 53 -3.83 55.08 23.25
N GLU A 54 -4.88 54.94 22.44
CA GLU A 54 -5.05 53.80 21.53
C GLU A 54 -3.85 53.80 20.55
N GLU A 55 -2.93 52.82 20.67
CA GLU A 55 -1.88 52.65 19.67
C GLU A 55 -2.50 52.06 18.40
N ILE A 56 -2.40 52.82 17.30
CA ILE A 56 -2.82 52.38 15.96
C ILE A 56 -1.63 51.69 15.30
N TYR A 57 -1.84 50.48 14.81
CA TYR A 57 -0.83 49.68 14.12
C TYR A 57 -1.26 49.41 12.68
N GLU A 58 -0.48 49.90 11.71
CA GLU A 58 -0.78 49.76 10.28
C GLU A 58 -0.13 48.50 9.69
N VAL A 59 -0.92 47.67 8.99
CA VAL A 59 -0.46 46.43 8.36
C VAL A 59 -1.03 46.30 6.96
N GLN A 60 -0.21 45.84 6.02
CA GLN A 60 -0.68 45.44 4.69
C GLN A 60 -1.41 44.10 4.77
N VAL A 61 -2.69 44.10 4.47
CA VAL A 61 -3.55 42.91 4.49
C VAL A 61 -3.73 42.37 3.08
N VAL A 62 -3.32 41.12 2.89
CA VAL A 62 -3.50 40.37 1.64
C VAL A 62 -4.83 39.63 1.68
N ASP A 63 -5.65 39.88 0.66
CA ASP A 63 -6.91 39.19 0.41
C ASP A 63 -6.88 38.44 -0.92
N MET A 64 -7.96 37.74 -1.29
CA MET A 64 -8.04 36.99 -2.55
C MET A 64 -7.92 37.90 -3.77
N PHE A 65 -8.56 39.07 -3.75
CA PHE A 65 -8.69 39.95 -4.91
C PHE A 65 -7.96 41.29 -4.77
N GLU A 66 -7.53 41.65 -3.57
CA GLU A 66 -6.90 42.95 -3.31
C GLU A 66 -5.87 42.88 -2.19
N MET A 67 -5.01 43.90 -2.14
CA MET A 67 -4.12 44.19 -1.03
C MET A 67 -4.44 45.60 -0.54
N SER A 68 -4.63 45.77 0.78
CA SER A 68 -4.99 47.06 1.37
C SER A 68 -4.21 47.32 2.64
N SER A 69 -3.90 48.59 2.92
CA SER A 69 -3.38 49.01 4.22
C SER A 69 -4.54 49.11 5.19
N VAL A 70 -4.43 48.43 6.33
CA VAL A 70 -5.46 48.43 7.38
C VAL A 70 -4.84 48.88 8.69
N GLU A 71 -5.51 49.83 9.33
CA GLU A 71 -5.18 50.31 10.66
C GLU A 71 -5.89 49.47 11.72
N PHE A 72 -5.11 48.83 12.60
CA PHE A 72 -5.63 48.06 13.72
C PHE A 72 -5.50 48.86 15.00
N LYS A 73 -6.60 48.98 15.73
CA LYS A 73 -6.58 49.49 17.10
C LYS A 73 -6.07 48.39 18.02
N LEU A 74 -4.92 48.61 18.65
CA LEU A 74 -4.43 47.69 19.66
C LEU A 74 -5.27 47.86 20.92
N ASP A 75 -6.08 46.84 21.24
CA ASP A 75 -6.77 46.77 22.53
C ASP A 75 -5.71 46.70 23.65
N PRO A 76 -5.73 47.60 24.66
CA PRO A 76 -4.84 47.52 25.81
C PRO A 76 -4.92 46.19 26.57
N GLN A 77 -6.01 45.43 26.41
CA GLN A 77 -6.20 44.09 26.96
C GLN A 77 -5.69 42.96 26.05
N ALA A 78 -5.41 43.23 24.77
CA ALA A 78 -4.79 42.25 23.90
C ALA A 78 -3.34 42.02 24.33
N ASN A 79 -2.92 40.75 24.44
CA ASN A 79 -1.56 40.34 24.78
C ASN A 79 -0.55 40.62 23.62
N GLY A 80 -0.61 41.79 22.99
CA GLY A 80 0.26 42.23 21.89
C GLY A 80 -0.41 42.28 20.52
N VAL A 81 0.38 42.71 19.52
CA VAL A 81 -0.05 42.94 18.13
C VAL A 81 -0.57 41.68 17.43
N VAL A 82 0.13 40.54 17.62
CA VAL A 82 -0.23 39.28 16.92
C VAL A 82 -1.61 38.77 17.33
N PRO A 83 -1.95 38.63 18.64
CA PRO A 83 -3.31 38.29 19.05
C PRO A 83 -4.38 39.23 18.49
N ALA A 84 -4.14 40.55 18.47
CA ALA A 84 -5.09 41.52 17.93
C ALA A 84 -5.36 41.30 16.43
N LEU A 85 -4.31 41.03 15.65
CA LEU A 85 -4.44 40.69 14.22
C LEU A 85 -5.25 39.42 13.98
N ILE A 86 -5.00 38.37 14.77
CA ILE A 86 -5.75 37.10 14.68
C ILE A 86 -7.23 37.31 15.01
N LEU A 87 -7.55 38.07 16.06
CA LEU A 87 -8.92 38.43 16.42
C LEU A 87 -9.62 39.24 15.32
N ALA A 88 -8.87 40.05 14.58
CA ALA A 88 -9.36 40.77 13.42
C ALA A 88 -9.46 39.91 12.13
N GLY A 89 -9.15 38.61 12.21
CA GLY A 89 -9.31 37.66 11.12
C GLY A 89 -8.14 37.60 10.13
N VAL A 90 -6.97 38.11 10.52
CA VAL A 90 -5.75 38.11 9.68
C VAL A 90 -4.58 37.43 10.39
N VAL A 91 -3.81 36.65 9.64
CA VAL A 91 -2.65 35.91 10.15
C VAL A 91 -1.37 36.63 9.75
N PRO A 92 -0.52 37.04 10.71
CA PRO A 92 0.69 37.80 10.42
C PRO A 92 1.76 36.95 9.74
N CYS A 93 2.53 37.57 8.85
CA CYS A 93 3.68 36.96 8.18
C CYS A 93 4.99 37.08 8.98
N ALA A 94 4.97 37.68 10.17
CA ALA A 94 6.11 37.80 11.08
C ALA A 94 5.66 37.85 12.56
N PRO A 95 6.46 37.33 13.51
CA PRO A 95 6.03 37.14 14.89
C PRO A 95 6.06 38.39 15.79
N TRP A 96 6.92 39.38 15.51
CA TRP A 96 7.15 40.51 16.44
C TRP A 96 6.71 41.87 15.89
N SER A 97 6.91 42.09 14.59
CA SER A 97 6.59 43.36 13.92
C SER A 97 6.01 43.06 12.53
N PRO A 98 4.78 42.53 12.46
CA PRO A 98 4.17 42.14 11.21
C PRO A 98 3.80 43.35 10.36
N THR A 99 4.49 43.54 9.24
CA THR A 99 4.13 44.56 8.24
C THR A 99 3.14 44.04 7.21
N VAL A 100 2.99 42.71 7.11
CA VAL A 100 2.08 42.02 6.20
C VAL A 100 1.31 40.95 6.98
N ALA A 101 0.02 40.83 6.69
CA ALA A 101 -0.84 39.75 7.19
C ALA A 101 -1.75 39.24 6.07
N ILE A 102 -2.18 37.97 6.16
CA ILE A 102 -3.05 37.33 5.17
C ILE A 102 -4.39 37.00 5.83
N LYS A 103 -5.52 37.32 5.18
CA LYS A 103 -6.84 36.97 5.73
C LYS A 103 -6.99 35.45 5.90
N ILE A 104 -7.59 35.01 7.00
CA ILE A 104 -7.84 33.58 7.27
C ILE A 104 -8.60 32.92 6.11
N ARG A 105 -9.54 33.62 5.48
CA ARG A 105 -10.31 33.11 4.33
C ARG A 105 -9.44 32.75 3.12
N VAL A 106 -8.33 33.46 2.90
CA VAL A 106 -7.37 33.17 1.82
C VAL A 106 -6.60 31.89 2.13
N LEU A 107 -6.16 31.74 3.37
CA LEU A 107 -5.46 30.55 3.85
C LEU A 107 -6.37 29.32 3.82
N GLU A 108 -7.65 29.47 4.20
CA GLU A 108 -8.62 28.38 4.11
C GLU A 108 -8.95 28.02 2.65
N ALA A 109 -9.09 29.01 1.77
CA ALA A 109 -9.27 28.77 0.34
C ALA A 109 -8.10 27.96 -0.23
N TYR A 110 -6.86 28.32 0.12
CA TYR A 110 -5.69 27.53 -0.26
C TYR A 110 -5.74 26.12 0.35
N ARG A 111 -5.99 25.98 1.66
CA ARG A 111 -6.03 24.68 2.33
C ARG A 111 -6.99 23.73 1.64
N VAL A 112 -8.24 24.16 1.42
CA VAL A 112 -9.31 23.34 0.81
C VAL A 112 -9.01 23.00 -0.65
N THR A 113 -8.52 23.97 -1.43
CA THR A 113 -8.19 23.72 -2.84
C THR A 113 -6.96 22.83 -3.00
N HIS A 114 -5.94 23.00 -2.15
CA HIS A 114 -4.73 22.19 -2.14
C HIS A 114 -5.02 20.73 -1.77
N VAL A 115 -5.81 20.45 -0.73
CA VAL A 115 -6.12 19.05 -0.36
C VAL A 115 -7.02 18.34 -1.39
N ARG A 116 -7.83 19.09 -2.15
CA ARG A 116 -8.60 18.55 -3.29
C ARG A 116 -7.75 18.35 -4.54
N CYS A 117 -6.81 19.25 -4.79
CA CYS A 117 -5.88 19.21 -5.90
C CYS A 117 -4.45 19.39 -5.39
N PRO A 118 -3.79 18.31 -4.91
CA PRO A 118 -2.43 18.37 -4.34
C PRO A 118 -1.37 18.93 -5.29
N HIS A 119 -1.65 18.99 -6.59
CA HIS A 119 -0.79 19.63 -7.57
C HIS A 119 -0.72 21.16 -7.43
N LEU A 120 -1.69 21.79 -6.74
CA LEU A 120 -1.69 23.22 -6.47
C LEU A 120 -0.72 23.54 -5.32
N GLY A 121 0.55 23.77 -5.64
CA GLY A 121 1.55 24.21 -4.65
C GLY A 121 1.40 25.68 -4.25
N VAL A 122 1.96 26.05 -3.10
CA VAL A 122 1.97 27.43 -2.56
C VAL A 122 2.42 28.44 -3.61
N GLN A 123 3.49 28.14 -4.35
CA GLN A 123 4.00 29.05 -5.37
C GLN A 123 3.01 29.34 -6.48
N SER A 124 2.30 28.32 -6.97
CA SER A 124 1.30 28.49 -8.02
C SER A 124 0.14 29.34 -7.49
N PHE A 125 -0.33 29.07 -6.27
CA PHE A 125 -1.39 29.84 -5.64
C PHE A 125 -1.00 31.31 -5.41
N VAL A 126 0.20 31.57 -4.90
CA VAL A 126 0.71 32.93 -4.67
C VAL A 126 0.92 33.68 -5.99
N LYS A 127 1.35 33.01 -7.07
CA LYS A 127 1.38 33.62 -8.40
C LYS A 127 -0.02 34.02 -8.86
N SER A 128 -1.02 33.16 -8.66
CA SER A 128 -2.41 33.51 -8.96
C SER A 128 -2.90 34.70 -8.14
N LEU A 129 -2.52 34.81 -6.86
CA LEU A 129 -2.81 36.02 -6.07
C LEU A 129 -2.16 37.27 -6.68
N CYS A 130 -0.90 37.17 -7.12
CA CYS A 130 -0.21 38.28 -7.79
C CYS A 130 -0.91 38.71 -9.08
N ASP A 131 -1.35 37.74 -9.89
CA ASP A 131 -2.10 37.99 -11.13
C ASP A 131 -3.44 38.68 -10.84
N LEU A 132 -4.16 38.24 -9.79
CA LEU A 132 -5.42 38.86 -9.35
C LEU A 132 -5.22 40.28 -8.82
N HIS A 133 -4.10 40.54 -8.13
CA HIS A 133 -3.77 41.86 -7.60
C HIS A 133 -3.15 42.78 -8.66
N GLY A 134 -2.82 42.27 -9.85
CA GLY A 134 -2.15 43.02 -10.91
C GLY A 134 -0.71 43.40 -10.57
N VAL A 135 -0.01 42.61 -9.75
CA VAL A 135 1.37 42.87 -9.29
C VAL A 135 2.35 41.80 -9.76
N PRO A 136 3.64 42.11 -9.97
CA PRO A 136 4.62 41.12 -10.35
C PRO A 136 4.96 40.18 -9.19
N TYR A 137 5.01 38.88 -9.46
CA TYR A 137 5.45 37.88 -8.49
C TYR A 137 6.88 38.15 -7.98
N ARG A 138 7.06 38.04 -6.67
CA ARG A 138 8.36 38.09 -5.99
C ARG A 138 8.55 36.84 -5.13
N PRO A 139 9.74 36.19 -5.14
CA PRO A 139 9.96 34.95 -4.40
C PRO A 139 9.67 35.01 -2.90
N TYR A 140 9.86 36.16 -2.25
CA TYR A 140 9.60 36.32 -0.82
C TYR A 140 8.10 36.20 -0.46
N LEU A 141 7.19 36.41 -1.42
CA LEU A 141 5.74 36.31 -1.18
C LEU A 141 5.33 34.89 -0.82
N CYS A 142 5.97 33.89 -1.44
CA CYS A 142 5.79 32.48 -1.07
C CYS A 142 6.24 32.19 0.36
N GLN A 143 7.33 32.83 0.80
CA GLN A 143 7.81 32.68 2.17
C GLN A 143 6.85 33.32 3.17
N GLN A 144 6.36 34.53 2.90
CA GLN A 144 5.36 35.21 3.72
C GLN A 144 4.07 34.38 3.82
N PHE A 145 3.58 33.86 2.69
CA PHE A 145 2.43 32.98 2.66
C PHE A 145 2.65 31.71 3.47
N SER A 146 3.78 31.04 3.30
CA SER A 146 4.09 29.81 4.04
C SER A 146 4.14 30.05 5.54
N ILE A 147 4.74 31.15 6.00
CA ILE A 147 4.77 31.51 7.43
C ILE A 147 3.36 31.66 8.01
N ALA A 148 2.50 32.43 7.33
CA ALA A 148 1.12 32.61 7.77
C ALA A 148 0.33 31.29 7.70
N TYR A 149 0.57 30.48 6.66
CA TYR A 149 -0.09 29.20 6.47
C TYR A 149 0.30 28.17 7.54
N ASP A 150 1.58 28.09 7.91
CA ASP A 150 2.05 27.20 8.98
C ASP A 150 1.41 27.57 10.33
N LEU A 151 1.35 28.86 10.65
CA LEU A 151 0.69 29.36 11.85
C LEU A 151 -0.82 29.06 11.82
N TYR A 152 -1.46 29.24 10.67
CA TYR A 152 -2.87 28.89 10.47
C TYR A 152 -3.15 27.40 10.69
N LEU A 153 -2.31 26.52 10.13
CA LEU A 153 -2.44 25.08 10.32
C LEU A 153 -2.18 24.65 11.77
N ASP A 154 -1.24 25.28 12.49
CA ASP A 154 -1.00 25.02 13.92
C ASP A 154 -2.22 25.42 14.76
N ILE A 155 -2.81 26.60 14.52
CA ILE A 155 -4.06 27.02 15.17
C ILE A 155 -5.18 26.01 14.89
N HIS A 156 -5.31 25.57 13.64
CA HIS A 156 -6.31 24.57 13.26
C HIS A 156 -6.11 23.24 14.00
N CYS A 157 -4.87 22.75 14.07
CA CYS A 157 -4.52 21.51 14.74
C CYS A 157 -4.86 21.57 16.24
N ARG A 158 -4.45 22.64 16.92
CA ARG A 158 -4.74 22.82 18.34
C ARG A 158 -6.23 22.99 18.62
N THR A 159 -6.96 23.65 17.73
CA THR A 159 -8.42 23.77 17.83
C THR A 159 -9.07 22.40 17.72
N ASP A 160 -8.67 21.59 16.74
CA ASP A 160 -9.18 20.23 16.58
C ASP A 160 -8.84 19.36 17.81
N GLU A 161 -7.63 19.47 18.38
CA GLU A 161 -7.24 18.78 19.62
C GLU A 161 -8.11 19.20 20.80
N GLN A 162 -8.37 20.49 20.99
CA GLN A 162 -9.24 20.98 22.05
C GLN A 162 -10.68 20.51 21.89
N VAL A 163 -11.19 20.45 20.65
CA VAL A 163 -12.51 19.89 20.37
C VAL A 163 -12.55 18.40 20.71
N MET A 164 -11.55 17.62 20.29
CA MET A 164 -11.48 16.19 20.63
C MET A 164 -11.42 15.97 22.13
N HIS A 165 -10.61 16.75 22.84
CA HIS A 165 -10.53 16.69 24.30
C HIS A 165 -11.87 17.03 24.97
N ALA A 166 -12.55 18.08 24.51
CA ALA A 166 -13.88 18.46 25.00
C ALA A 166 -14.94 17.36 24.75
N LEU A 167 -14.77 16.56 23.70
CA LEU A 167 -15.61 15.41 23.39
C LEU A 167 -15.16 14.11 24.11
N GLY A 168 -14.07 14.13 24.89
CA GLY A 168 -13.50 12.94 25.53
C GLY A 168 -12.89 11.94 24.53
N ARG A 169 -12.42 12.43 23.38
CA ARG A 169 -11.93 11.64 22.23
C ARG A 169 -10.43 11.82 22.00
N ASP A 170 -9.66 11.83 23.08
CA ASP A 170 -8.21 11.93 23.01
C ASP A 170 -7.59 10.70 22.30
N SER A 171 -6.41 10.88 21.70
CA SER A 171 -5.69 9.77 21.06
C SER A 171 -5.40 8.65 22.07
N PRO A 172 -5.62 7.35 21.75
CA PRO A 172 -5.77 6.76 20.41
C PRO A 172 -7.22 6.54 19.91
N TRP A 173 -8.19 7.35 20.32
CA TRP A 173 -9.61 7.21 19.90
C TRP A 173 -9.80 7.09 18.37
N GLN A 174 -9.05 7.88 17.60
CA GLN A 174 -9.19 7.96 16.14
C GLN A 174 -9.03 6.60 15.44
N LEU A 175 -8.03 5.81 15.82
CA LEU A 175 -7.79 4.50 15.21
C LEU A 175 -8.93 3.53 15.52
N LYS A 176 -9.37 3.49 16.78
CA LYS A 176 -10.44 2.58 17.24
C LYS A 176 -11.81 2.90 16.66
N HIS A 177 -12.05 4.15 16.23
CA HIS A 177 -13.33 4.62 15.71
C HIS A 177 -13.24 5.16 14.28
N ALA A 178 -12.22 4.76 13.51
CA ALA A 178 -11.97 5.26 12.16
C ALA A 178 -13.13 4.97 11.20
N CYS A 179 -13.69 3.76 11.25
CA CYS A 179 -14.77 3.32 10.36
C CYS A 179 -15.98 2.82 11.17
N PRO A 180 -17.16 3.47 11.08
CA PRO A 180 -18.35 3.03 11.82
C PRO A 180 -18.86 1.65 11.37
N ALA A 181 -18.72 1.30 10.09
CA ALA A 181 -19.12 -0.02 9.60
C ALA A 181 -18.27 -1.16 10.19
N CYS A 182 -16.97 -0.92 10.43
CA CYS A 182 -16.09 -1.95 10.99
C CYS A 182 -16.15 -2.03 12.53
N THR A 183 -16.19 -0.87 13.20
CA THR A 183 -15.85 -0.78 14.63
C THR A 183 -17.06 -0.57 15.54
N TYR A 184 -18.18 -0.07 15.01
CA TYR A 184 -19.35 0.26 15.82
C TYR A 184 -20.25 -0.95 16.08
N LYS A 185 -19.72 -1.95 16.80
CA LYS A 185 -20.38 -3.24 17.06
C LYS A 185 -21.70 -3.07 17.81
N LEU A 186 -22.74 -3.77 17.35
CA LEU A 186 -24.06 -3.79 17.96
C LEU A 186 -24.28 -5.08 18.76
N GLU A 187 -25.18 -4.99 19.72
CA GLU A 187 -25.56 -6.13 20.52
C GLU A 187 -26.43 -7.13 19.76
N GLY A 188 -26.15 -8.41 19.96
CA GLY A 188 -26.87 -9.47 19.27
C GLY A 188 -26.59 -9.53 17.77
N GLU A 189 -25.60 -8.79 17.26
CA GLU A 189 -25.16 -8.94 15.88
C GLU A 189 -24.48 -10.30 15.65
N ASP A 190 -24.69 -10.89 14.48
CA ASP A 190 -24.06 -12.17 14.14
C ASP A 190 -22.53 -12.04 14.11
N ALA A 191 -21.85 -13.09 14.58
CA ALA A 191 -20.40 -13.12 14.57
C ALA A 191 -19.85 -13.22 13.13
N LEU A 192 -19.03 -12.25 12.74
CA LEU A 192 -18.28 -12.31 11.49
C LEU A 192 -17.10 -13.31 11.61
N VAL A 193 -16.74 -13.90 10.47
CA VAL A 193 -15.54 -14.72 10.33
C VAL A 193 -14.29 -13.86 10.54
N PHE A 194 -14.25 -12.70 9.87
CA PHE A 194 -13.28 -11.63 10.13
C PHE A 194 -14.01 -10.41 10.68
N ASP A 195 -13.66 -10.01 11.89
CA ASP A 195 -14.23 -8.83 12.56
C ASP A 195 -13.93 -7.55 11.77
N MET A 196 -12.74 -7.49 11.16
CA MET A 196 -12.34 -6.44 10.23
C MET A 196 -11.45 -7.02 9.12
N LEU A 197 -11.67 -6.55 7.90
CA LEU A 197 -10.79 -6.77 6.75
C LEU A 197 -9.99 -5.48 6.50
N THR A 198 -8.69 -5.63 6.32
CA THR A 198 -7.75 -4.55 6.04
C THR A 198 -6.90 -4.88 4.83
N THR A 199 -6.50 -3.87 4.06
CA THR A 199 -5.45 -3.99 3.05
C THR A 199 -4.27 -3.12 3.45
N MET A 200 -3.06 -3.53 3.14
CA MET A 200 -1.85 -2.77 3.44
C MET A 200 -0.87 -2.87 2.29
N ASP A 201 -0.17 -1.78 1.99
CA ASP A 201 0.85 -1.76 0.96
C ASP A 201 1.82 -0.57 1.12
N GLY A 202 2.96 -0.62 0.43
CA GLY A 202 3.93 0.47 0.36
C GLY A 202 3.73 1.38 -0.85
N ASN A 203 4.15 2.64 -0.72
CA ASN A 203 4.15 3.60 -1.81
C ASN A 203 5.45 4.41 -1.83
N ASP A 204 6.21 4.22 -2.90
CA ASP A 204 7.50 4.87 -3.12
C ASP A 204 7.42 6.20 -3.89
N SER A 205 6.21 6.69 -4.17
CA SER A 205 6.00 7.97 -4.88
C SER A 205 6.23 9.17 -3.97
N LEU A 206 5.95 9.04 -2.67
CA LEU A 206 6.05 10.11 -1.66
C LEU A 206 7.47 10.26 -1.07
N LYS A 207 8.50 9.91 -1.84
CA LYS A 207 9.92 10.09 -1.48
C LYS A 207 10.25 11.55 -1.11
N ARG A 208 11.07 11.72 -0.07
CA ARG A 208 11.62 13.02 0.38
C ARG A 208 13.14 13.03 0.28
N VAL A 209 13.69 14.07 -0.36
CA VAL A 209 15.13 14.25 -0.50
C VAL A 209 15.73 14.67 0.85
N LEU A 210 16.84 14.04 1.23
CA LEU A 210 17.60 14.37 2.43
C LEU A 210 18.20 15.78 2.31
N ARG A 211 17.91 16.68 3.25
CA ARG A 211 18.53 18.01 3.26
C ARG A 211 19.97 17.94 3.77
N ARG A 212 20.92 18.30 2.91
CA ARG A 212 22.36 18.29 3.19
C ARG A 212 22.92 19.72 3.33
N GLU A 213 24.03 19.86 4.04
CA GLU A 213 24.84 21.08 4.05
C GLU A 213 25.39 21.36 2.65
N LYS A 214 25.54 22.64 2.31
CA LYS A 214 26.32 23.01 1.12
C LYS A 214 27.79 22.70 1.41
N VAL A 215 28.42 21.89 0.55
CA VAL A 215 29.87 21.66 0.64
C VAL A 215 30.58 22.94 0.20
N PRO A 216 31.59 23.43 0.94
CA PRO A 216 32.46 24.51 0.47
C PRO A 216 33.09 24.13 -0.87
N MET A 217 33.11 25.05 -1.83
CA MET A 217 33.67 24.84 -3.19
C MET A 217 35.15 24.41 -3.21
N ALA A 218 35.87 24.49 -2.08
CA ALA A 218 37.30 24.20 -1.98
C ALA A 218 37.64 22.69 -1.99
N ASP A 219 36.67 21.81 -1.77
CA ASP A 219 36.93 20.37 -1.60
C ASP A 219 36.65 19.54 -2.87
N SER A 220 36.31 20.16 -4.01
CA SER A 220 35.93 19.46 -5.26
C SER A 220 37.04 19.41 -6.32
N GLU A 221 38.31 19.24 -5.93
CA GLU A 221 39.42 19.16 -6.90
C GLU A 221 39.39 17.91 -7.79
N MET A 222 38.47 16.96 -7.58
CA MET A 222 38.40 15.73 -8.37
C MET A 222 36.95 15.30 -8.60
N GLY A 223 36.27 15.91 -9.58
CA GLY A 223 35.20 15.35 -10.45
C GLY A 223 33.99 14.58 -9.88
N GLU A 224 33.95 14.21 -8.60
CA GLU A 224 32.86 13.49 -7.96
C GLU A 224 32.09 14.44 -7.03
N PRO A 225 30.75 14.50 -7.13
CA PRO A 225 29.95 15.36 -6.28
C PRO A 225 30.03 14.88 -4.83
N VAL A 226 30.87 15.54 -4.03
CA VAL A 226 30.93 15.34 -2.58
C VAL A 226 29.59 15.78 -1.99
N LEU A 227 28.82 14.84 -1.45
CA LEU A 227 27.55 15.15 -0.80
C LEU A 227 27.81 15.67 0.62
N GLY A 228 27.28 16.85 0.95
CA GLY A 228 27.46 17.45 2.27
C GLY A 228 26.83 16.64 3.42
N LYS A 229 27.22 16.98 4.66
CA LYS A 229 26.70 16.35 5.88
C LYS A 229 25.19 16.58 6.01
N SER A 230 24.48 15.61 6.56
CA SER A 230 23.05 15.74 6.85
C SER A 230 22.80 16.91 7.81
N ARG A 231 21.79 17.74 7.52
CA ARG A 231 21.32 18.80 8.44
C ARG A 231 20.23 18.32 9.38
N GLU A 232 19.87 17.05 9.32
CA GLU A 232 18.69 16.48 9.97
C GLU A 232 19.07 15.64 11.19
N ARG A 233 18.17 15.59 12.19
CA ARG A 233 18.40 14.87 13.44
C ARG A 233 18.51 13.37 13.17
N VAL A 234 19.57 12.75 13.68
CA VAL A 234 19.79 11.30 13.55
C VAL A 234 18.69 10.54 14.29
N ASP A 235 18.04 9.60 13.60
CA ASP A 235 17.12 8.64 14.22
C ASP A 235 17.94 7.48 14.80
N ASN A 236 17.95 7.36 16.13
CA ASN A 236 18.75 6.37 16.86
C ASN A 236 17.99 5.06 17.13
N ARG A 237 16.80 4.86 16.53
CA ARG A 237 16.06 3.61 16.67
C ARG A 237 16.76 2.52 15.87
N ASP A 238 17.35 1.56 16.59
CA ASP A 238 18.03 0.41 16.00
C ASP A 238 16.97 -0.51 15.38
N ALA A 239 17.01 -0.64 14.06
CA ALA A 239 16.10 -1.52 13.34
C ALA A 239 16.62 -2.95 13.53
N GLY A 240 16.01 -3.66 14.50
CA GLY A 240 16.29 -5.05 14.82
C GLY A 240 16.67 -5.89 13.61
N GLY A 241 17.70 -6.71 13.79
CA GLY A 241 18.45 -7.39 12.74
C GLY A 241 17.58 -8.09 11.70
N ARG A 242 18.11 -8.19 10.47
CA ARG A 242 17.56 -9.02 9.39
C ARG A 242 17.07 -10.35 9.97
N ALA A 243 15.76 -10.52 10.07
CA ALA A 243 15.20 -11.84 10.25
C ALA A 243 15.56 -12.62 8.99
N ALA A 244 16.60 -13.45 9.09
CA ALA A 244 16.93 -14.40 8.05
C ALA A 244 15.80 -15.43 8.03
N SER A 245 14.85 -15.28 7.12
CA SER A 245 13.90 -16.33 6.83
C SER A 245 14.67 -17.47 6.16
N THR A 246 14.68 -18.65 6.78
CA THR A 246 15.03 -19.89 6.08
C THR A 246 13.96 -20.12 5.01
N ASP A 247 14.31 -19.76 3.78
CA ASP A 247 13.44 -19.67 2.60
C ASP A 247 12.98 -21.02 2.01
N GLU A 248 12.85 -22.09 2.80
CA GLU A 248 12.76 -23.43 2.22
C GLU A 248 11.35 -23.93 1.87
N ASP A 249 10.28 -23.21 2.23
CA ASP A 249 8.91 -23.77 2.09
C ASP A 249 7.89 -23.01 1.23
N ASN A 250 8.15 -21.75 0.83
CA ASN A 250 7.18 -21.01 0.03
C ASN A 250 7.52 -21.00 -1.48
N PRO A 251 6.75 -21.67 -2.35
CA PRO A 251 7.01 -21.75 -3.79
C PRO A 251 6.79 -20.43 -4.55
N CYS A 252 6.40 -19.34 -3.87
CA CYS A 252 6.28 -18.00 -4.46
C CYS A 252 7.55 -17.14 -4.34
N THR A 253 8.58 -17.56 -3.60
CA THR A 253 9.77 -16.76 -3.26
C THR A 253 10.62 -16.35 -4.46
N ASP A 254 10.78 -17.23 -5.44
CA ASP A 254 11.78 -17.06 -6.51
C ASP A 254 11.35 -16.07 -7.60
N ARG A 255 10.05 -15.72 -7.64
CA ARG A 255 9.46 -14.86 -8.68
C ARG A 255 9.57 -13.36 -8.35
N TRP A 256 9.58 -13.01 -7.06
CA TRP A 256 9.56 -11.61 -6.59
C TRP A 256 10.95 -11.11 -6.16
N LYS A 257 11.86 -12.01 -5.76
CA LYS A 257 13.24 -11.65 -5.37
C LYS A 257 14.10 -11.08 -6.52
N ASN A 258 13.72 -11.30 -7.77
CA ASN A 258 14.53 -10.95 -8.95
C ASN A 258 14.19 -9.58 -9.57
N MET A 259 13.36 -8.77 -8.91
CA MET A 259 13.16 -7.37 -9.30
C MET A 259 13.36 -6.48 -8.08
N ILE A 260 14.29 -5.53 -8.18
CA ILE A 260 14.39 -4.32 -7.33
C ILE A 260 15.15 -4.50 -6.00
N ASN A 261 16.37 -5.06 -5.98
CA ASN A 261 17.29 -4.84 -4.84
C ASN A 261 18.64 -4.22 -5.27
N ASP A 262 19.25 -4.71 -6.35
CA ASP A 262 20.60 -4.24 -6.71
C ASP A 262 20.62 -2.87 -7.40
N VAL A 263 19.59 -2.51 -8.16
CA VAL A 263 19.50 -1.18 -8.82
C VAL A 263 18.93 -0.10 -7.89
N THR A 264 18.08 -0.46 -6.93
CA THR A 264 17.41 0.46 -6.00
C THR A 264 18.24 0.83 -4.78
N SER A 265 19.17 -0.02 -4.35
CA SER A 265 20.03 0.27 -3.20
C SER A 265 20.88 1.54 -3.41
N ASN A 266 21.39 1.77 -4.63
CA ASN A 266 22.13 2.99 -4.98
C ASN A 266 21.22 4.22 -5.16
N MET A 267 19.96 4.04 -5.57
CA MET A 267 18.98 5.14 -5.74
C MET A 267 18.48 5.72 -4.39
N TRP A 268 18.50 4.94 -3.30
CA TRP A 268 17.96 5.37 -2.01
C TRP A 268 18.89 6.28 -1.19
N GLY A 269 20.18 6.41 -1.55
CA GLY A 269 21.12 7.27 -0.81
C GLY A 269 20.80 8.78 -0.84
N ILE A 270 19.91 9.20 -1.74
CA ILE A 270 19.46 10.60 -1.90
C ILE A 270 18.22 10.90 -1.04
N PHE A 271 17.41 9.88 -0.72
CA PHE A 271 16.15 10.04 -0.02
C PHE A 271 16.28 9.63 1.46
N ASP A 272 15.72 10.44 2.36
CA ASP A 272 15.67 10.08 3.78
C ASP A 272 14.44 9.21 4.04
N GLU A 273 13.27 9.67 3.62
CA GLU A 273 12.06 8.89 3.47
C GLU A 273 11.90 8.46 2.01
N THR A 274 11.82 7.16 1.82
CA THR A 274 11.66 6.50 0.53
C THR A 274 10.20 6.33 0.13
N GLY A 275 9.26 6.67 1.02
CA GLY A 275 7.84 6.47 0.81
C GLY A 275 7.03 6.40 2.12
N ILE A 276 5.80 5.90 2.01
CA ILE A 276 4.96 5.53 3.14
C ILE A 276 4.52 4.08 3.01
N PHE A 277 4.29 3.44 4.15
CA PHE A 277 3.57 2.18 4.24
C PHE A 277 2.19 2.44 4.85
N LEU A 278 1.12 2.01 4.19
CA LEU A 278 -0.26 2.38 4.48
C LEU A 278 -1.07 1.13 4.83
N ALA A 279 -1.99 1.26 5.79
CA ALA A 279 -3.08 0.31 6.01
C ALA A 279 -4.45 1.01 5.95
N LEU A 280 -5.39 0.36 5.26
CA LEU A 280 -6.77 0.80 5.09
C LEU A 280 -7.72 -0.29 5.57
N CYS A 281 -8.91 0.07 6.07
CA CYS A 281 -9.99 -0.89 6.19
C CYS A 281 -10.61 -1.18 4.81
N ARG A 282 -11.44 -2.23 4.71
CA ARG A 282 -12.14 -2.58 3.46
C ARG A 282 -12.98 -1.45 2.86
N HIS A 283 -13.48 -0.54 3.69
CA HIS A 283 -14.28 0.61 3.25
C HIS A 283 -13.42 1.81 2.78
N GLY A 284 -12.08 1.70 2.89
CA GLY A 284 -11.13 2.70 2.41
C GLY A 284 -10.68 3.75 3.43
N PHE A 285 -11.03 3.61 4.71
CA PHE A 285 -10.57 4.54 5.76
C PHE A 285 -9.11 4.27 6.10
N VAL A 286 -8.33 5.36 6.27
CA VAL A 286 -6.94 5.29 6.72
C VAL A 286 -6.88 4.85 8.17
N LEU A 287 -6.18 3.74 8.42
CA LEU A 287 -5.95 3.22 9.75
C LEU A 287 -4.57 3.66 10.24
N VAL A 288 -3.51 3.26 9.52
CA VAL A 288 -2.12 3.50 9.93
C VAL A 288 -1.29 3.93 8.72
N ILE A 289 -0.44 4.93 8.92
CA ILE A 289 0.61 5.33 7.97
C ILE A 289 1.95 5.26 8.70
N ALA A 290 2.93 4.58 8.11
CA ALA A 290 4.29 4.48 8.62
C ALA A 290 5.30 5.06 7.63
N ASP A 291 6.24 5.86 8.12
CA ASP A 291 7.34 6.41 7.32
C ASP A 291 8.26 5.27 6.86
N MET A 292 8.49 5.14 5.55
CA MET A 292 9.54 4.26 5.04
C MET A 292 10.87 5.04 5.03
N ILE A 293 11.79 4.67 5.90
CA ILE A 293 13.05 5.41 6.13
C ILE A 293 14.22 4.63 5.50
N LYS A 294 14.89 5.25 4.52
CA LYS A 294 16.11 4.77 3.84
C LYS A 294 16.05 3.31 3.35
N SER A 295 14.85 2.82 3.03
CA SER A 295 14.66 1.44 2.57
C SER A 295 13.44 1.33 1.67
N GLY A 296 13.39 0.33 0.81
CA GLY A 296 12.12 -0.09 0.18
C GLY A 296 11.16 -0.70 1.20
N GLU A 297 10.17 -1.40 0.68
CA GLU A 297 9.18 -2.15 1.46
C GLU A 297 9.83 -3.34 2.16
N LEU A 298 10.31 -3.11 3.39
CA LEU A 298 10.84 -4.15 4.24
C LEU A 298 9.74 -4.72 5.14
N ALA A 299 9.83 -6.02 5.46
CA ALA A 299 8.90 -6.71 6.35
C ALA A 299 8.68 -6.03 7.71
N LYS A 300 9.64 -5.23 8.19
CA LYS A 300 9.54 -4.48 9.45
C LYS A 300 8.34 -3.52 9.48
N TYR A 301 7.99 -2.88 8.35
CA TYR A 301 6.85 -1.95 8.30
C TYR A 301 5.54 -2.71 8.41
N LEU A 302 5.44 -3.86 7.73
CA LEU A 302 4.28 -4.74 7.84
C LEU A 302 4.10 -5.25 9.27
N LEU A 303 5.17 -5.71 9.92
CA LEU A 303 5.12 -6.18 11.31
C LEU A 303 4.67 -5.06 12.26
N ALA A 304 5.24 -3.85 12.12
CA ALA A 304 4.85 -2.70 12.93
C ALA A 304 3.37 -2.34 12.75
N VAL A 305 2.90 -2.26 11.50
CA VAL A 305 1.50 -1.97 11.20
C VAL A 305 0.58 -3.06 11.74
N VAL A 306 0.91 -4.34 11.56
CA VAL A 306 0.11 -5.45 12.11
C VAL A 306 0.04 -5.38 13.63
N LYS A 307 1.11 -5.02 14.32
CA LYS A 307 1.09 -4.84 15.77
C LYS A 307 0.08 -3.76 16.18
N GLU A 308 0.14 -2.59 15.55
CA GLU A 308 -0.80 -1.50 15.82
C GLU A 308 -2.26 -1.91 15.54
N LEU A 309 -2.51 -2.64 14.44
CA LEU A 309 -3.84 -3.13 14.09
C LEU A 309 -4.35 -4.17 15.12
N LEU A 310 -3.50 -5.10 15.54
CA LEU A 310 -3.85 -6.10 16.55
C LEU A 310 -4.14 -5.47 17.91
N ASP A 311 -3.40 -4.44 18.31
CA ASP A 311 -3.64 -3.72 19.56
C ASP A 311 -4.94 -2.91 19.53
N ALA A 312 -5.26 -2.31 18.38
CA ALA A 312 -6.44 -1.47 18.25
C ALA A 312 -7.74 -2.28 18.08
N PHE A 313 -7.73 -3.34 17.27
CA PHE A 313 -8.94 -4.04 16.83
C PHE A 313 -9.08 -5.46 17.36
N GLY A 314 -8.01 -6.06 17.89
CA GLY A 314 -8.06 -7.34 18.57
C GLY A 314 -8.15 -8.55 17.63
N MET A 315 -9.22 -9.33 17.79
CA MET A 315 -9.32 -10.69 17.25
C MET A 315 -9.78 -10.72 15.78
N LYS A 316 -9.44 -11.80 15.08
CA LYS A 316 -9.96 -12.17 13.74
C LYS A 316 -9.77 -11.09 12.66
N LEU A 317 -8.59 -10.50 12.61
CA LEU A 317 -8.22 -9.58 11.52
C LEU A 317 -7.85 -10.36 10.26
N GLY A 318 -8.42 -9.95 9.12
CA GLY A 318 -7.96 -10.37 7.80
C GLY A 318 -7.10 -9.28 7.16
N ALA A 319 -5.81 -9.54 7.01
CA ALA A 319 -4.82 -8.58 6.51
C ALA A 319 -4.38 -8.92 5.08
N GLY A 320 -4.89 -8.17 4.10
CA GLY A 320 -4.52 -8.23 2.70
C GLY A 320 -3.15 -7.61 2.42
N TYR A 321 -2.28 -8.36 1.75
CA TYR A 321 -1.00 -7.89 1.22
C TYR A 321 -0.61 -8.70 -0.02
N ASP A 322 0.09 -8.07 -0.97
CA ASP A 322 0.58 -8.67 -2.21
C ASP A 322 1.26 -10.02 -2.03
N VAL A 323 2.08 -10.10 -0.98
CA VAL A 323 2.83 -11.30 -0.62
C VAL A 323 2.35 -11.86 0.71
N GLY A 324 1.05 -11.72 1.02
CA GLY A 324 0.41 -12.20 2.25
C GLY A 324 0.72 -13.66 2.56
N CYS A 325 0.86 -14.50 1.53
CA CYS A 325 1.24 -15.92 1.67
C CYS A 325 2.64 -16.15 2.25
N HIS A 326 3.59 -15.25 2.00
CA HIS A 326 4.93 -15.26 2.59
C HIS A 326 4.92 -14.55 3.94
N PHE A 327 4.22 -13.41 3.99
CA PHE A 327 4.12 -12.62 5.21
C PHE A 327 3.52 -13.40 6.38
N GLU A 328 2.58 -14.33 6.15
CA GLU A 328 2.08 -15.26 7.18
C GLU A 328 3.20 -16.03 7.87
N THR A 329 4.19 -16.51 7.10
CA THR A 329 5.39 -17.19 7.64
C THR A 329 6.28 -16.21 8.41
N THR A 330 6.46 -15.01 7.88
CA THR A 330 7.23 -13.95 8.53
C THR A 330 6.64 -13.58 9.90
N VAL A 331 5.32 -13.39 9.99
CA VAL A 331 4.62 -13.14 11.25
C VAL A 331 4.81 -14.30 12.22
N ALA A 332 4.59 -15.53 11.75
CA ALA A 332 4.69 -16.72 12.59
C ALA A 332 6.09 -16.91 13.22
N ASN A 333 7.14 -16.50 12.51
CA ASN A 333 8.54 -16.58 12.93
C ASN A 333 9.05 -15.31 13.64
N SER A 334 8.20 -14.29 13.80
CA SER A 334 8.54 -13.05 14.51
C SER A 334 8.08 -13.09 15.97
N GLU A 335 8.46 -12.08 16.75
CA GLU A 335 7.97 -11.87 18.12
C GLU A 335 6.43 -11.73 18.19
N LEU A 336 5.79 -11.31 17.08
CA LEU A 336 4.33 -11.21 16.95
C LEU A 336 3.65 -12.56 16.76
N GLY A 337 4.39 -13.65 16.51
CA GLY A 337 3.80 -14.93 16.12
C GLY A 337 2.84 -15.52 17.17
N ALA A 338 3.14 -15.36 18.46
CA ALA A 338 2.26 -15.83 19.53
C ALA A 338 0.95 -15.02 19.59
N GLU A 339 1.08 -13.70 19.62
CA GLU A 339 -0.06 -12.77 19.66
C GLU A 339 -0.94 -12.90 18.40
N ALA A 340 -0.34 -12.99 17.21
CA ALA A 340 -1.06 -13.16 15.97
C ALA A 340 -1.87 -14.46 15.92
N ARG A 341 -1.34 -15.57 16.48
CA ARG A 341 -2.08 -16.84 16.59
C ARG A 341 -3.21 -16.76 17.61
N GLU A 342 -2.95 -16.18 18.78
CA GLU A 342 -3.95 -15.96 19.83
C GLU A 342 -5.11 -15.12 19.28
N LYS A 343 -4.77 -13.99 18.64
CA LYS A 343 -5.73 -13.08 18.02
C LYS A 343 -6.30 -13.57 16.70
N LYS A 344 -5.94 -14.76 16.20
CA LYS A 344 -6.44 -15.36 14.95
C LYS A 344 -6.28 -14.43 13.73
N LEU A 345 -5.13 -13.77 13.62
CA LEU A 345 -4.75 -13.01 12.42
C LEU A 345 -4.70 -13.96 11.21
N LYS A 346 -5.27 -13.53 10.08
CA LYS A 346 -5.12 -14.21 8.81
C LYS A 346 -4.50 -13.28 7.78
N CYS A 347 -3.34 -13.66 7.23
CA CYS A 347 -2.78 -12.98 6.08
C CYS A 347 -3.49 -13.43 4.80
N LEU A 348 -3.90 -12.46 3.99
CA LEU A 348 -4.71 -12.62 2.79
C LEU A 348 -3.95 -12.02 1.61
N VAL A 349 -4.32 -12.39 0.39
CA VAL A 349 -3.76 -11.81 -0.82
C VAL A 349 -4.89 -11.19 -1.62
N GLY A 350 -4.70 -9.94 -2.06
CA GLY A 350 -5.67 -9.22 -2.88
C GLY A 350 -6.00 -9.97 -4.17
N SER A 351 -7.21 -9.76 -4.69
CA SER A 351 -7.68 -10.51 -5.86
C SER A 351 -6.84 -10.26 -7.10
N PHE A 352 -6.26 -9.06 -7.26
CA PHE A 352 -5.41 -8.73 -8.41
C PHE A 352 -4.06 -9.45 -8.30
N HIS A 353 -3.44 -9.40 -7.12
CA HIS A 353 -2.14 -10.00 -6.88
C HIS A 353 -2.22 -11.52 -6.79
N GLY A 354 -3.33 -12.04 -6.22
CA GLY A 354 -3.61 -13.46 -6.05
C GLY A 354 -3.48 -14.25 -7.35
N HIS A 355 -3.83 -13.65 -8.49
CA HIS A 355 -3.72 -14.31 -9.79
C HIS A 355 -2.28 -14.48 -10.30
N ALA A 356 -1.33 -13.66 -9.85
CA ALA A 356 0.08 -13.80 -10.19
C ALA A 356 0.79 -14.93 -9.40
N HIS A 357 0.18 -15.39 -8.30
CA HIS A 357 0.70 -16.48 -7.48
C HIS A 357 0.50 -17.86 -8.14
N ASN A 358 1.30 -18.85 -7.73
CA ASN A 358 1.11 -20.24 -8.17
C ASN A 358 -0.26 -20.79 -7.73
N ARG A 359 -0.73 -21.87 -8.37
CA ARG A 359 -2.09 -22.38 -8.13
C ARG A 359 -2.28 -22.87 -6.69
N LEU A 360 -1.27 -23.49 -6.09
CA LEU A 360 -1.30 -23.89 -4.67
C LEU A 360 -1.55 -22.72 -3.73
N CYS A 361 -0.88 -21.60 -3.97
CA CYS A 361 -1.11 -20.36 -3.23
C CYS A 361 -2.52 -19.84 -3.50
N GLN A 362 -2.99 -19.81 -4.76
CA GLN A 362 -4.36 -19.41 -5.09
C GLN A 362 -5.42 -20.23 -4.34
N LEU A 363 -5.28 -21.55 -4.26
CA LEU A 363 -6.22 -22.40 -3.53
C LEU A 363 -6.28 -22.09 -2.02
N ARG A 364 -5.21 -21.52 -1.47
CA ARG A 364 -5.10 -21.20 -0.03
C ARG A 364 -5.53 -19.77 0.32
N VAL A 365 -5.21 -18.79 -0.54
CA VAL A 365 -5.31 -17.36 -0.20
C VAL A 365 -6.10 -16.53 -1.20
N LEU A 366 -6.59 -17.08 -2.31
CA LEU A 366 -7.44 -16.33 -3.24
C LEU A 366 -8.79 -16.05 -2.57
N ALA A 367 -9.21 -14.78 -2.59
CA ALA A 367 -10.41 -14.30 -1.92
C ALA A 367 -11.66 -15.17 -2.18
N THR A 368 -11.83 -15.66 -3.41
CA THR A 368 -12.94 -16.52 -3.81
C THR A 368 -13.06 -17.79 -2.96
N TYR A 369 -11.95 -18.40 -2.55
CA TYR A 369 -11.96 -19.66 -1.79
C TYR A 369 -11.84 -19.46 -0.27
N VAL A 370 -11.52 -18.26 0.19
CA VAL A 370 -11.41 -17.95 1.62
C VAL A 370 -12.78 -17.58 2.20
N GLU A 371 -13.25 -18.37 3.16
CA GLU A 371 -14.47 -18.06 3.90
C GLU A 371 -14.35 -16.75 4.68
N GLY A 372 -15.42 -15.94 4.67
CA GLY A 372 -15.47 -14.68 5.40
C GLY A 372 -15.01 -13.46 4.62
N MET A 373 -14.43 -13.66 3.44
CA MET A 373 -14.01 -12.59 2.53
C MET A 373 -15.19 -11.82 1.93
N GLY A 374 -16.34 -12.47 1.78
CA GLY A 374 -17.42 -11.90 0.99
C GLY A 374 -16.95 -11.60 -0.44
N LEU A 375 -17.31 -10.43 -0.97
CA LEU A 375 -16.90 -9.98 -2.31
C LEU A 375 -15.68 -9.03 -2.30
N GLU A 376 -14.93 -9.00 -1.20
CA GLU A 376 -13.80 -8.09 -1.03
C GLU A 376 -12.62 -8.39 -1.98
N ASP A 377 -12.06 -7.35 -2.60
CA ASP A 377 -10.89 -7.46 -3.46
C ASP A 377 -9.57 -7.17 -2.74
N LEU A 378 -9.60 -6.40 -1.64
CA LEU A 378 -8.45 -5.93 -0.85
C LEU A 378 -7.51 -4.98 -1.60
N GLU A 379 -8.02 -4.21 -2.57
CA GLU A 379 -7.23 -3.34 -3.48
C GLU A 379 -7.46 -1.85 -3.17
N GLY A 380 -7.60 -1.55 -1.88
CA GLY A 380 -7.84 -0.21 -1.38
C GLY A 380 -6.62 0.71 -1.50
N CYS A 381 -5.41 0.17 -1.33
CA CYS A 381 -4.18 0.96 -1.27
C CYS A 381 -3.90 1.66 -2.61
N GLU A 382 -4.12 0.98 -3.72
CA GLU A 382 -3.87 1.40 -5.10
C GLU A 382 -4.78 2.57 -5.45
N ARG A 383 -6.03 2.50 -4.98
CA ARG A 383 -7.03 3.58 -5.10
C ARG A 383 -6.58 4.81 -4.32
N PHE A 384 -6.12 4.64 -3.08
CA PHE A 384 -5.59 5.75 -2.28
C PHE A 384 -4.33 6.37 -2.92
N PHE A 385 -3.35 5.53 -3.29
CA PHE A 385 -2.09 5.97 -3.90
C PHE A 385 -2.30 6.72 -5.21
N SER A 386 -3.26 6.28 -6.04
CA SER A 386 -3.56 6.98 -7.29
C SER A 386 -3.90 8.47 -7.08
N ARG A 387 -4.49 8.82 -5.94
CA ARG A 387 -4.87 10.19 -5.59
C ARG A 387 -3.81 10.87 -4.73
N SER A 388 -3.23 10.18 -3.75
CA SER A 388 -2.20 10.74 -2.87
C SER A 388 -0.88 11.05 -3.60
N ASN A 389 -0.59 10.37 -4.71
CA ASN A 389 0.60 10.63 -5.53
C ASN A 389 0.65 12.07 -6.08
N GLY A 390 -0.47 12.79 -6.06
CA GLY A 390 -0.48 14.22 -6.36
C GLY A 390 0.43 15.06 -5.45
N LEU A 391 0.63 14.63 -4.20
CA LEU A 391 1.48 15.28 -3.19
C LEU A 391 2.98 15.14 -3.51
N ALA A 392 3.38 14.22 -4.39
CA ALA A 392 4.79 13.91 -4.60
C ALA A 392 5.64 15.15 -4.96
N LYS A 393 5.05 16.15 -5.63
CA LYS A 393 5.73 17.39 -6.02
C LYS A 393 5.97 18.34 -4.83
N SER A 394 4.99 18.51 -3.94
CA SER A 394 5.10 19.37 -2.75
C SER A 394 5.96 18.72 -1.67
N CYS A 395 5.81 17.41 -1.49
CA CYS A 395 6.54 16.62 -0.50
C CYS A 395 8.03 16.43 -0.82
N ARG A 396 8.45 16.41 -2.09
CA ARG A 396 9.81 16.00 -2.51
C ARG A 396 10.95 16.71 -1.78
N TYR A 397 10.82 18.02 -1.59
CA TYR A 397 11.83 18.90 -1.01
C TYR A 397 11.37 19.53 0.30
N ALA A 398 10.23 19.11 0.82
CA ALA A 398 9.71 19.53 2.11
C ALA A 398 10.70 19.14 3.23
N SER A 399 10.62 19.80 4.38
CA SER A 399 11.22 19.25 5.59
C SER A 399 10.41 18.04 6.05
N ARG A 400 10.98 17.15 6.87
CA ARG A 400 10.22 16.06 7.49
C ARG A 400 8.90 16.50 8.14
N PHE A 401 8.90 17.60 8.89
CA PHE A 401 7.69 18.16 9.50
C PHE A 401 6.59 18.45 8.47
N HIS A 402 6.85 19.34 7.50
CA HIS A 402 5.88 19.67 6.44
C HIS A 402 5.48 18.45 5.59
N TRP A 403 6.39 17.50 5.35
CA TRP A 403 6.08 16.27 4.64
C TRP A 403 5.02 15.43 5.39
N GLN A 404 5.21 15.22 6.70
CA GLN A 404 4.23 14.51 7.54
C GLN A 404 2.93 15.32 7.68
N GLN A 405 3.02 16.64 7.79
CA GLN A 405 1.86 17.54 7.89
C GLN A 405 1.00 17.47 6.62
N GLU A 406 1.60 17.53 5.42
CA GLU A 406 0.90 17.42 4.14
C GLU A 406 0.17 16.07 4.01
N ILE A 407 0.89 14.96 4.26
CA ILE A 407 0.33 13.61 4.15
C ILE A 407 -0.82 13.39 5.14
N THR A 408 -0.63 13.79 6.40
CA THR A 408 -1.64 13.63 7.45
C THR A 408 -2.87 14.49 7.16
N THR A 409 -2.67 15.73 6.72
CA THR A 409 -3.77 16.65 6.36
C THR A 409 -4.57 16.09 5.18
N TYR A 410 -3.87 15.58 4.16
CA TYR A 410 -4.51 14.93 3.03
C TYR A 410 -5.31 13.70 3.44
N ALA A 411 -4.74 12.80 4.25
CA ALA A 411 -5.42 11.59 4.71
C ALA A 411 -6.69 11.91 5.51
N LYS A 412 -6.61 12.83 6.49
CA LYS A 412 -7.77 13.29 7.27
C LYS A 412 -8.88 13.88 6.39
N HIS A 413 -8.49 14.73 5.42
CA HIS A 413 -9.44 15.31 4.49
C HIS A 413 -10.07 14.24 3.56
N PHE A 414 -9.26 13.32 3.05
CA PHE A 414 -9.71 12.20 2.23
C PHE A 414 -10.76 11.36 2.95
N ASP A 415 -10.50 10.96 4.20
CA ASP A 415 -11.47 10.18 4.97
C ASP A 415 -12.77 10.92 5.23
N ALA A 416 -12.68 12.21 5.60
CA ALA A 416 -13.86 13.02 5.92
C ALA A 416 -14.72 13.35 4.69
N PHE A 417 -14.11 13.55 3.51
CA PHE A 417 -14.79 14.13 2.35
C PHE A 417 -14.78 13.29 1.08
N GLU A 418 -14.15 12.12 1.11
CA GLU A 418 -14.13 11.16 0.00
C GLU A 418 -14.58 9.79 0.50
N THR A 419 -13.92 9.24 1.53
CA THR A 419 -14.23 7.90 2.04
C THR A 419 -15.59 7.85 2.72
N TYR A 420 -15.83 8.71 3.72
CA TYR A 420 -17.09 8.71 4.47
C TYR A 420 -18.33 8.92 3.57
N PRO A 421 -18.41 9.92 2.68
CA PRO A 421 -19.54 10.09 1.77
C PRO A 421 -19.80 8.90 0.83
N ASN A 422 -18.74 8.17 0.47
CA ASN A 422 -18.82 7.00 -0.40
C ASN A 422 -19.12 5.70 0.37
N LEU A 423 -19.11 5.70 1.70
CA LEU A 423 -19.36 4.51 2.52
C LEU A 423 -20.70 3.84 2.18
N SER A 424 -21.82 4.57 2.20
CA SER A 424 -23.12 3.96 1.84
C SER A 424 -23.20 3.58 0.36
N LYS A 425 -22.47 4.27 -0.53
CA LYS A 425 -22.40 3.90 -1.96
C LYS A 425 -21.69 2.55 -2.12
N PHE A 426 -20.56 2.35 -1.42
CA PHE A 426 -19.85 1.08 -1.36
C PHE A 426 -20.77 -0.04 -0.84
N LEU A 427 -21.43 0.17 0.30
CA LEU A 427 -22.31 -0.83 0.90
C LEU A 427 -23.49 -1.20 -0.02
N CYS A 428 -24.21 -0.20 -0.55
CA CYS A 428 -25.35 -0.45 -1.43
C CYS A 428 -24.93 -1.09 -2.77
N ASN A 429 -23.78 -0.71 -3.34
CA ASN A 429 -23.31 -1.29 -4.60
C ASN A 429 -22.88 -2.76 -4.43
N ASN A 430 -22.14 -3.08 -3.37
CA ASN A 430 -21.77 -4.47 -3.08
C ASN A 430 -23.02 -5.32 -2.77
N TYR A 431 -24.04 -4.75 -2.12
CA TYR A 431 -25.32 -5.44 -1.90
C TYR A 431 -25.98 -5.80 -3.23
N ARG A 432 -26.10 -4.84 -4.14
CA ARG A 432 -26.68 -5.06 -5.48
C ARG A 432 -25.86 -6.07 -6.28
N GLN A 433 -24.53 -5.99 -6.21
CA GLN A 433 -23.64 -6.94 -6.87
C GLN A 433 -23.85 -8.36 -6.35
N ALA A 434 -23.94 -8.53 -5.02
CA ALA A 434 -24.21 -9.81 -4.40
C ALA A 434 -25.57 -10.37 -4.85
N LEU A 435 -26.64 -9.57 -4.85
CA LEU A 435 -27.96 -9.99 -5.34
C LEU A 435 -27.92 -10.41 -6.82
N THR A 436 -27.18 -9.69 -7.66
CA THR A 436 -26.99 -10.06 -9.08
C THR A 436 -26.28 -11.41 -9.22
N ILE A 437 -25.27 -11.68 -8.39
CA ILE A 437 -24.61 -13.00 -8.37
C ILE A 437 -25.59 -14.08 -7.90
N LEU A 438 -26.38 -13.86 -6.85
CA LEU A 438 -27.32 -14.86 -6.35
C LEU A 438 -28.38 -15.26 -7.39
N LYS A 439 -28.80 -14.34 -8.27
CA LYS A 439 -29.73 -14.66 -9.38
C LYS A 439 -29.18 -15.71 -10.35
N THR A 440 -27.86 -15.88 -10.42
CA THR A 440 -27.23 -16.84 -11.34
C THR A 440 -27.21 -18.28 -10.80
N GLU A 441 -27.64 -18.51 -9.56
CA GLU A 441 -27.66 -19.84 -8.94
C GLU A 441 -28.54 -20.84 -9.70
N GLY A 442 -29.70 -20.42 -10.21
CA GLY A 442 -30.57 -21.28 -11.00
C GLY A 442 -29.91 -21.80 -12.28
N ALA A 443 -29.04 -20.98 -12.90
CA ALA A 443 -28.27 -21.37 -14.08
C ALA A 443 -27.18 -22.39 -13.73
N LEU A 444 -26.51 -22.23 -12.59
CA LEU A 444 -25.54 -23.20 -12.09
C LEU A 444 -26.22 -24.56 -11.82
N GLN A 445 -27.38 -24.57 -11.16
CA GLN A 445 -28.13 -25.80 -10.89
C GLN A 445 -28.60 -26.48 -12.18
N ALA A 446 -28.98 -25.71 -13.21
CA ALA A 446 -29.32 -26.27 -14.52
C ALA A 446 -28.11 -26.92 -15.20
N TRP A 447 -26.95 -26.27 -15.12
CA TRP A 447 -25.68 -26.80 -15.63
C TRP A 447 -25.28 -28.10 -14.89
N MET A 448 -25.42 -28.14 -13.56
CA MET A 448 -25.15 -29.35 -12.76
C MET A 448 -26.01 -30.54 -13.21
N ARG A 449 -27.32 -30.32 -13.44
CA ARG A 449 -28.21 -31.36 -13.97
C ARG A 449 -27.81 -31.85 -15.36
N GLN A 450 -27.33 -30.95 -16.22
CA GLN A 450 -26.91 -31.28 -17.57
C GLN A 450 -25.63 -32.13 -17.59
N GLU A 451 -24.68 -31.84 -16.70
CA GLU A 451 -23.37 -32.50 -16.67
C GLU A 451 -23.33 -33.71 -15.70
N GLY A 452 -24.44 -33.99 -14.99
CA GLY A 452 -24.53 -35.14 -14.07
C GLY A 452 -23.77 -34.93 -12.76
N VAL A 453 -23.75 -33.70 -12.23
CA VAL A 453 -23.16 -33.36 -10.93
C VAL A 453 -24.21 -33.55 -9.85
N ASP A 454 -24.02 -34.57 -9.00
CA ASP A 454 -25.02 -35.04 -8.02
C ASP A 454 -25.30 -34.04 -6.88
N GLY A 455 -24.34 -33.17 -6.56
CA GLY A 455 -24.47 -32.22 -5.46
C GLY A 455 -23.38 -31.16 -5.41
N VAL A 456 -23.62 -30.10 -4.64
CA VAL A 456 -22.67 -29.00 -4.47
C VAL A 456 -21.42 -29.40 -3.67
N ASP A 457 -21.51 -30.45 -2.86
CA ASP A 457 -20.37 -31.00 -2.11
C ASP A 457 -19.24 -31.47 -3.01
N GLN A 458 -19.58 -31.88 -4.23
CA GLN A 458 -18.61 -32.29 -5.24
C GLN A 458 -17.65 -31.15 -5.64
N PHE A 459 -18.09 -29.88 -5.55
CA PHE A 459 -17.20 -28.74 -5.78
C PHE A 459 -16.14 -28.58 -4.68
N HIS A 460 -16.47 -28.91 -3.43
CA HIS A 460 -15.50 -28.91 -2.33
C HIS A 460 -14.52 -30.07 -2.45
N GLU A 461 -15.01 -31.25 -2.84
CA GLU A 461 -14.18 -32.42 -3.13
C GLU A 461 -13.18 -32.12 -4.25
N TRP A 462 -13.62 -31.56 -5.38
CA TRP A 462 -12.73 -31.18 -6.48
C TRP A 462 -11.65 -30.19 -6.05
N LEU A 463 -12.00 -29.20 -5.22
CA LEU A 463 -11.04 -28.23 -4.71
C LEU A 463 -10.00 -28.90 -3.79
N ALA A 464 -10.43 -29.83 -2.95
CA ALA A 464 -9.56 -30.60 -2.06
C ALA A 464 -8.66 -31.57 -2.82
N GLU A 465 -9.20 -32.32 -3.79
CA GLU A 465 -8.46 -33.20 -4.70
C GLU A 465 -7.40 -32.42 -5.48
N GLU A 466 -7.76 -31.25 -6.02
CA GLU A 466 -6.82 -30.38 -6.72
C GLU A 466 -5.66 -29.96 -5.81
N LYS A 467 -5.95 -29.60 -4.56
CA LYS A 467 -4.92 -29.22 -3.58
C LYS A 467 -4.00 -30.41 -3.26
N VAL A 468 -4.56 -31.57 -2.93
CA VAL A 468 -3.79 -32.79 -2.59
C VAL A 468 -2.91 -33.22 -3.78
N TYR A 469 -3.45 -33.18 -5.00
CA TYR A 469 -2.72 -33.49 -6.21
C TYR A 469 -1.49 -32.58 -6.39
N LEU A 470 -1.68 -31.26 -6.29
CA LEU A 470 -0.61 -30.29 -6.44
C LEU A 470 0.42 -30.35 -5.30
N GLU A 471 -0.01 -30.61 -4.06
CA GLU A 471 0.88 -30.83 -2.92
C GLU A 471 1.70 -32.11 -3.08
N GLY A 472 1.11 -33.18 -3.62
CA GLY A 472 1.78 -34.43 -3.95
C GLY A 472 2.90 -34.25 -4.97
N LEU A 473 2.66 -33.47 -6.04
CA LEU A 473 3.68 -33.13 -7.03
C LEU A 473 4.87 -32.35 -6.41
N LYS A 474 4.59 -31.42 -5.48
CA LYS A 474 5.63 -30.66 -4.77
C LYS A 474 6.38 -31.56 -3.77
N GLY A 475 5.68 -32.45 -3.09
CA GLY A 475 6.21 -33.39 -2.09
C GLY A 475 7.13 -34.44 -2.71
N ALA A 476 6.73 -35.04 -3.84
CA ALA A 476 7.53 -36.01 -4.59
C ALA A 476 8.88 -35.43 -5.05
N ALA A 477 8.93 -34.14 -5.36
CA ALA A 477 10.17 -33.43 -5.65
C ALA A 477 11.09 -33.27 -4.42
N LYS A 478 10.55 -33.20 -3.20
CA LYS A 478 11.29 -33.04 -1.92
C LYS A 478 11.67 -34.37 -1.25
N THR A 479 10.83 -35.40 -1.31
CA THR A 479 11.08 -36.73 -0.66
C THR A 479 12.09 -37.59 -1.39
N ASN A 480 12.51 -37.16 -2.58
CA ASN A 480 13.69 -37.68 -3.24
C ASN A 480 14.94 -37.18 -2.47
N THR A 481 15.27 -37.81 -1.35
CA THR A 481 16.56 -37.61 -0.64
C THR A 481 17.68 -38.17 -1.50
N GLU A 482 18.75 -37.41 -1.76
CA GLU A 482 19.98 -37.97 -2.36
C GLU A 482 20.49 -39.07 -1.42
N THR A 483 20.57 -40.31 -1.91
CA THR A 483 21.25 -41.35 -1.14
C THR A 483 22.75 -41.05 -1.14
N LEU A 484 23.44 -41.45 -0.08
CA LEU A 484 24.90 -41.30 -0.01
C LEU A 484 25.60 -41.96 -1.22
N GLU A 485 25.03 -43.04 -1.78
CA GLU A 485 25.50 -43.69 -3.01
C GLU A 485 25.35 -42.81 -4.26
N MET A 486 24.27 -42.04 -4.39
CA MET A 486 24.09 -41.09 -5.50
C MET A 486 25.05 -39.90 -5.38
N GLU A 487 25.27 -39.39 -4.15
CA GLU A 487 26.27 -38.35 -3.89
C GLU A 487 27.67 -38.88 -4.24
N TYR A 488 27.99 -40.11 -3.82
CA TYR A 488 29.26 -40.77 -4.12
C TYR A 488 29.51 -40.88 -5.63
N VAL A 489 28.52 -41.33 -6.40
CA VAL A 489 28.61 -41.39 -7.87
C VAL A 489 28.85 -40.00 -8.48
N GLN A 490 28.13 -38.98 -8.03
CA GLN A 490 28.31 -37.61 -8.53
C GLN A 490 29.70 -37.04 -8.19
N LYS A 491 30.25 -37.35 -7.00
CA LYS A 491 31.59 -36.91 -6.58
C LYS A 491 32.70 -37.64 -7.33
N LEU A 492 32.53 -38.92 -7.65
CA LEU A 492 33.46 -39.65 -8.54
C LEU A 492 33.48 -39.07 -9.96
N VAL A 493 32.33 -38.65 -10.52
CA VAL A 493 32.30 -37.91 -11.79
C VAL A 493 33.10 -36.61 -11.67
N ASN A 494 32.87 -35.84 -10.61
CA ASN A 494 33.58 -34.56 -10.39
C ASN A 494 35.09 -34.77 -10.26
N LEU A 495 35.53 -35.79 -9.52
CA LEU A 495 36.93 -36.17 -9.37
C LEU A 495 37.56 -36.52 -10.73
N SER A 496 36.87 -37.30 -11.57
CA SER A 496 37.40 -37.63 -12.91
C SER A 496 37.56 -36.38 -13.78
N ALA A 497 36.63 -35.42 -13.68
CA ALA A 497 36.70 -34.16 -14.41
C ALA A 497 37.81 -33.24 -13.87
N SER A 498 37.98 -33.12 -12.55
CA SER A 498 39.05 -32.30 -11.96
C SER A 498 40.43 -32.89 -12.19
N GLN A 499 40.57 -34.23 -12.19
CA GLN A 499 41.78 -34.93 -12.64
C GLN A 499 42.12 -34.60 -14.09
N TYR A 500 41.16 -34.65 -15.01
CA TYR A 500 41.38 -34.29 -16.41
C TYR A 500 41.83 -32.83 -16.56
N VAL A 501 41.17 -31.89 -15.87
CA VAL A 501 41.54 -30.47 -15.88
C VAL A 501 42.94 -30.25 -15.32
N PHE A 502 43.32 -30.94 -14.25
CA PHE A 502 44.67 -30.89 -13.70
C PHE A 502 45.73 -31.41 -14.69
N VAL A 503 45.46 -32.52 -15.40
CA VAL A 503 46.34 -33.04 -16.45
C VAL A 503 46.48 -32.05 -17.60
N CYS A 504 45.37 -31.44 -18.03
CA CYS A 504 45.39 -30.41 -19.07
C CYS A 504 46.21 -29.18 -18.63
N ALA A 505 45.97 -28.66 -17.43
CA ALA A 505 46.69 -27.51 -16.89
C ALA A 505 48.19 -27.79 -16.73
N SER A 506 48.55 -28.99 -16.27
CA SER A 506 49.93 -29.46 -16.16
C SER A 506 50.61 -29.57 -17.53
N THR A 507 49.90 -30.09 -18.52
CA THR A 507 50.38 -30.20 -19.91
C THR A 507 50.57 -28.82 -20.54
N CYS A 508 49.64 -27.89 -20.29
CA CYS A 508 49.73 -26.51 -20.74
C CYS A 508 50.96 -25.81 -20.15
N LEU A 509 51.19 -25.95 -18.83
CA LEU A 509 52.38 -25.40 -18.16
C LEU A 509 53.67 -25.97 -18.77
N ALA A 510 53.74 -27.30 -18.96
CA ALA A 510 54.91 -27.95 -19.54
C ALA A 510 55.20 -27.45 -20.98
N LYS A 511 54.17 -27.31 -21.81
CA LYS A 511 54.29 -26.73 -23.16
C LYS A 511 54.79 -25.28 -23.12
N TYR A 512 54.29 -24.49 -22.17
CA TYR A 512 54.70 -23.09 -22.00
C TYR A 512 56.15 -22.96 -21.53
N GLN A 513 56.59 -23.84 -20.62
CA GLN A 513 57.98 -23.91 -20.16
C GLN A 513 58.95 -24.30 -21.29
N VAL A 514 58.56 -25.26 -22.14
CA VAL A 514 59.37 -25.63 -23.33
C VAL A 514 59.46 -24.46 -24.30
N ALA A 515 58.33 -23.81 -24.63
CA ALA A 515 58.31 -22.65 -25.53
C ALA A 515 59.13 -21.47 -24.97
N ALA A 516 59.10 -21.23 -23.66
CA ALA A 516 59.91 -20.22 -23.00
C ALA A 516 61.41 -20.55 -23.05
N ALA A 517 61.79 -21.81 -22.83
CA ALA A 517 63.19 -22.25 -22.89
C ALA A 517 63.76 -22.19 -24.33
N GLU A 518 62.94 -22.47 -25.35
CA GLU A 518 63.30 -22.29 -26.75
C GLU A 518 63.46 -20.81 -27.12
N ALA A 519 62.55 -19.95 -26.64
CA ALA A 519 62.62 -18.51 -26.86
C ALA A 519 63.87 -17.87 -26.18
N GLN A 520 64.21 -18.29 -24.96
CA GLN A 520 65.42 -17.85 -24.25
C GLN A 520 66.73 -18.26 -24.95
N ARG A 521 66.75 -19.39 -25.68
CA ARG A 521 67.92 -19.80 -26.49
C ARG A 521 68.06 -18.98 -27.77
N ALA A 522 66.99 -18.36 -28.26
CA ALA A 522 66.98 -17.65 -29.53
C ALA A 522 67.34 -16.15 -29.41
N LYS A 523 67.02 -15.48 -28.29
CA LYS A 523 67.36 -14.07 -27.99
C LYS A 523 67.44 -13.84 -26.47
N GLY A 524 68.29 -12.90 -26.04
CA GLY A 524 68.35 -12.43 -24.65
C GLY A 524 67.00 -11.87 -24.16
N ASP A 525 66.65 -12.24 -22.94
CA ASP A 525 65.34 -12.20 -22.26
C ASP A 525 64.62 -10.83 -22.21
N ASP A 526 63.29 -10.82 -22.34
CA ASP A 526 62.40 -9.65 -22.15
C ASP A 526 61.28 -9.92 -21.11
N GLY A 527 61.41 -10.93 -20.24
CA GLY A 527 60.55 -11.13 -19.06
C GLY A 527 59.07 -11.49 -19.32
N THR A 528 58.61 -11.45 -20.57
CA THR A 528 57.21 -11.71 -20.97
C THR A 528 56.79 -13.17 -20.73
N TYR A 529 57.72 -14.12 -20.92
CA TYR A 529 57.46 -15.55 -20.70
C TYR A 529 57.39 -15.94 -19.22
N VAL A 530 58.06 -15.20 -18.32
CA VAL A 530 58.04 -15.47 -16.88
C VAL A 530 56.65 -15.21 -16.29
N LEU A 531 55.98 -14.13 -16.73
CA LEU A 531 54.61 -13.82 -16.33
C LEU A 531 53.59 -14.84 -16.86
N GLY A 532 53.80 -15.35 -18.08
CA GLY A 532 53.03 -16.48 -18.62
C GLY A 532 53.15 -17.71 -17.72
N ILE A 533 54.37 -18.22 -17.54
CA ILE A 533 54.64 -19.40 -16.69
C ILE A 533 54.00 -19.26 -15.30
N SER A 534 54.05 -18.06 -14.68
CA SER A 534 53.40 -17.81 -13.39
C SER A 534 51.87 -17.93 -13.44
N LYS A 535 51.22 -17.48 -14.53
CA LYS A 535 49.78 -17.60 -14.74
C LYS A 535 49.36 -19.04 -14.96
N GLU A 536 50.07 -19.78 -15.82
CA GLU A 536 49.79 -21.19 -16.06
C GLU A 536 50.07 -22.06 -14.82
N ASP A 537 51.11 -21.75 -14.03
CA ASP A 537 51.36 -22.47 -12.76
C ASP A 537 50.28 -22.16 -11.72
N ARG A 538 49.76 -20.93 -11.66
CA ARG A 538 48.61 -20.61 -10.80
C ARG A 538 47.37 -21.40 -11.21
N ALA A 539 47.09 -21.52 -12.50
CA ALA A 539 45.98 -22.33 -13.01
C ALA A 539 46.16 -23.82 -12.67
N ARG A 540 47.39 -24.36 -12.78
CA ARG A 540 47.72 -25.72 -12.37
C ARG A 540 47.50 -25.94 -10.86
N ARG A 541 47.95 -25.00 -10.01
CA ARG A 541 47.76 -25.07 -8.56
C ARG A 541 46.28 -25.05 -8.16
N HIS A 542 45.47 -24.17 -8.75
CA HIS A 542 44.03 -24.19 -8.50
C HIS A 542 43.33 -25.47 -8.99
N ALA A 543 43.76 -26.01 -10.13
CA ALA A 543 43.26 -27.30 -10.61
C ALA A 543 43.64 -28.45 -9.67
N GLN A 544 44.86 -28.42 -9.11
CA GLN A 544 45.34 -29.39 -8.12
C GLN A 544 44.54 -29.30 -6.81
N GLU A 545 44.39 -28.10 -6.23
CA GLU A 545 43.60 -27.88 -5.01
C GLU A 545 42.16 -28.36 -5.16
N LYS A 546 41.55 -28.14 -6.34
CA LYS A 546 40.19 -28.62 -6.63
C LYS A 546 40.14 -30.15 -6.70
N MET A 547 41.11 -30.77 -7.36
CA MET A 547 41.21 -32.23 -7.45
C MET A 547 41.41 -32.87 -6.07
N GLU A 548 42.26 -32.27 -5.22
CA GLU A 548 42.50 -32.73 -3.85
C GLU A 548 41.22 -32.65 -3.00
N LYS A 549 40.47 -31.54 -3.07
CA LYS A 549 39.16 -31.41 -2.40
C LYS A 549 38.12 -32.42 -2.88
N ASP A 550 38.06 -32.65 -4.19
CA ASP A 550 37.14 -33.65 -4.76
C ASP A 550 37.55 -35.07 -4.31
N LEU A 551 38.85 -35.35 -4.19
CA LEU A 551 39.38 -36.63 -3.73
C LEU A 551 39.09 -36.85 -2.24
N GLU A 552 39.32 -35.86 -1.38
CA GLU A 552 38.98 -35.91 0.05
C GLU A 552 37.50 -36.21 0.24
N ARG A 553 36.62 -35.53 -0.50
CA ARG A 553 35.18 -35.77 -0.42
C ARG A 553 34.78 -37.17 -0.89
N VAL A 554 35.45 -37.72 -1.90
CA VAL A 554 35.25 -39.11 -2.34
C VAL A 554 35.71 -40.09 -1.26
N GLN A 555 36.84 -39.84 -0.60
CA GLN A 555 37.37 -40.70 0.48
C GLN A 555 36.48 -40.68 1.73
N GLU A 556 35.97 -39.51 2.13
CA GLU A 556 34.98 -39.39 3.21
C GLU A 556 33.74 -40.24 2.93
N LEU A 557 33.25 -40.22 1.68
CA LEU A 557 32.09 -41.02 1.29
C LEU A 557 32.43 -42.52 1.20
N GLU A 558 33.65 -42.89 0.82
CA GLU A 558 34.13 -44.28 0.84
C GLU A 558 34.17 -44.84 2.27
N GLU A 559 34.58 -44.03 3.25
CA GLU A 559 34.58 -44.38 4.67
C GLU A 559 33.16 -44.54 5.21
N ILE A 560 32.26 -43.59 4.91
CA ILE A 560 30.86 -43.62 5.37
C ILE A 560 30.08 -44.79 4.75
N LEU A 561 30.35 -45.14 3.49
CA LEU A 561 29.66 -46.21 2.75
C LEU A 561 30.32 -47.59 2.87
N GLU A 562 31.42 -47.70 3.63
CA GLU A 562 32.21 -48.93 3.79
C GLU A 562 32.66 -49.54 2.43
N ILE A 563 33.12 -48.69 1.50
CA ILE A 563 33.53 -49.10 0.15
C ILE A 563 35.00 -49.52 0.16
N GLU A 564 35.26 -50.82 0.02
CA GLU A 564 36.63 -51.37 -0.03
C GLU A 564 37.35 -51.08 -1.36
N GLU A 565 36.62 -51.07 -2.48
CA GLU A 565 37.17 -50.78 -3.82
C GLU A 565 36.36 -49.67 -4.50
N ARG A 566 37.06 -48.60 -4.90
CA ARG A 566 36.47 -47.43 -5.57
C ARG A 566 35.67 -47.84 -6.80
N TRP A 567 34.45 -47.33 -6.91
CA TRP A 567 33.60 -47.62 -8.07
C TRP A 567 34.18 -46.99 -9.34
N THR A 568 34.15 -47.75 -10.42
CA THR A 568 34.54 -47.30 -11.76
C THR A 568 33.33 -47.29 -12.68
N THR A 569 33.47 -46.73 -13.88
CA THR A 569 32.40 -46.72 -14.88
C THR A 569 31.95 -48.12 -15.33
N ALA A 570 32.71 -49.17 -15.00
CA ALA A 570 32.39 -50.57 -15.26
C ALA A 570 31.81 -51.31 -14.03
N SER A 571 31.79 -50.71 -12.84
CA SER A 571 31.28 -51.36 -11.63
C SER A 571 29.76 -51.55 -11.69
N SER A 572 29.26 -52.71 -11.27
CA SER A 572 27.80 -53.00 -11.30
C SER A 572 26.99 -51.98 -10.49
N LYS A 573 27.44 -51.67 -9.26
CA LYS A 573 26.79 -50.67 -8.40
C LYS A 573 26.82 -49.26 -9.00
N TRP A 574 27.87 -48.91 -9.73
CA TRP A 574 27.94 -47.64 -10.48
C TRP A 574 26.87 -47.57 -11.56
N LEU A 575 26.75 -48.61 -12.39
CA LEU A 575 25.77 -48.67 -13.48
C LEU A 575 24.32 -48.64 -12.98
N GLU A 576 24.04 -49.35 -11.89
CA GLU A 576 22.74 -49.35 -11.21
C GLU A 576 22.39 -47.96 -10.67
N THR A 577 23.28 -47.37 -9.87
CA THR A 577 23.08 -46.04 -9.26
C THR A 577 22.96 -44.94 -10.34
N VAL A 578 23.75 -45.01 -11.42
CA VAL A 578 23.62 -44.10 -12.57
C VAL A 578 22.26 -44.27 -13.26
N GLY A 579 21.75 -45.51 -13.36
CA GLY A 579 20.40 -45.80 -13.85
C GLY A 579 19.31 -45.18 -12.99
N GLU A 580 19.44 -45.26 -11.66
CA GLU A 580 18.53 -44.64 -10.70
C GLU A 580 18.57 -43.11 -10.75
N ILE A 581 19.76 -42.51 -10.80
CA ILE A 581 19.94 -41.06 -10.95
C ILE A 581 19.24 -40.55 -12.22
N LYS A 582 19.34 -41.29 -13.33
CA LYS A 582 18.68 -40.94 -14.60
C LYS A 582 17.15 -41.03 -14.50
N LYS A 583 16.61 -42.12 -13.94
CA LYS A 583 15.15 -42.27 -13.70
C LYS A 583 14.63 -41.17 -12.79
N ARG A 584 15.36 -40.83 -11.73
CA ARG A 584 15.00 -39.77 -10.80
C ARG A 584 15.02 -38.39 -11.46
N LYS A 585 16.07 -38.06 -12.23
CA LYS A 585 16.12 -36.81 -13.01
C LYS A 585 14.95 -36.71 -13.99
N TYR A 586 14.53 -37.83 -14.58
CA TYR A 586 13.35 -37.89 -15.43
C TYR A 586 12.05 -37.63 -14.66
N HIS A 587 11.80 -38.32 -13.55
CA HIS A 587 10.60 -38.11 -12.73
C HIS A 587 10.51 -36.68 -12.19
N ILE A 588 11.60 -36.13 -11.65
CA ILE A 588 11.63 -34.72 -11.19
C ILE A 588 11.33 -33.75 -12.35
N ALA A 589 11.91 -33.98 -13.53
CA ALA A 589 11.65 -33.14 -14.69
C ALA A 589 10.22 -33.29 -15.21
N LEU A 590 9.63 -34.49 -15.14
CA LEU A 590 8.24 -34.77 -15.51
C LEU A 590 7.27 -34.09 -14.54
N ASP A 591 7.45 -34.26 -13.22
CA ASP A 591 6.59 -33.66 -12.20
C ASP A 591 6.64 -32.12 -12.26
N GLN A 592 7.84 -31.54 -12.46
CA GLN A 592 8.01 -30.10 -12.65
C GLN A 592 7.33 -29.59 -13.94
N LEU A 593 7.46 -30.34 -15.03
CA LEU A 593 6.84 -29.99 -16.31
C LEU A 593 5.31 -30.07 -16.20
N GLU A 594 4.79 -31.13 -15.59
CA GLU A 594 3.36 -31.32 -15.36
C GLU A 594 2.79 -30.20 -14.49
N LEU A 595 3.45 -29.85 -13.38
CA LEU A 595 3.07 -28.72 -12.53
C LEU A 595 2.99 -27.42 -13.33
N LEU A 596 4.03 -27.09 -14.12
CA LEU A 596 4.09 -25.84 -14.89
C LEU A 596 3.08 -25.80 -16.04
N ILE A 597 2.80 -26.92 -16.69
CA ILE A 597 1.75 -27.01 -17.74
C ILE A 597 0.37 -26.83 -17.12
N VAL A 598 0.10 -27.52 -16.02
CA VAL A 598 -1.14 -27.42 -15.27
C VAL A 598 -1.35 -25.96 -14.84
N GLU A 599 -0.35 -25.35 -14.19
CA GLU A 599 -0.31 -23.92 -13.85
C GLU A 599 -0.52 -22.98 -15.04
N ARG A 600 0.06 -23.31 -16.21
CA ARG A 600 -0.09 -22.50 -17.43
C ARG A 600 -1.51 -22.55 -17.98
N ILE A 601 -2.15 -23.71 -17.97
CA ILE A 601 -3.55 -23.89 -18.39
C ILE A 601 -4.49 -23.05 -17.50
N PHE A 602 -4.20 -22.95 -16.20
CA PHE A 602 -4.94 -22.08 -15.29
C PHE A 602 -4.81 -20.58 -15.64
N GLU A 603 -3.62 -20.08 -15.97
CA GLU A 603 -3.45 -18.67 -16.36
C GLU A 603 -4.13 -18.34 -17.70
N LEU A 604 -3.96 -19.20 -18.71
CA LEU A 604 -4.55 -18.99 -20.04
C LEU A 604 -6.09 -18.97 -20.00
N THR A 605 -6.68 -19.74 -19.09
CA THR A 605 -8.14 -19.75 -18.88
C THR A 605 -8.67 -18.38 -18.43
N LYS A 606 -7.84 -17.59 -17.74
CA LYS A 606 -8.18 -16.29 -17.13
C LYS A 606 -7.95 -15.08 -18.05
N MET A 607 -7.13 -15.17 -19.10
CA MET A 607 -7.02 -14.09 -20.11
C MET A 607 -8.35 -13.76 -20.79
N ASN A 608 -9.25 -14.74 -20.87
CA ASN A 608 -10.55 -14.59 -21.50
C ASN A 608 -11.67 -14.22 -20.51
N GLN A 609 -11.34 -13.77 -19.29
CA GLN A 609 -12.34 -13.19 -18.39
C GLN A 609 -12.70 -11.78 -18.87
N SER A 610 -13.98 -11.56 -19.16
CA SER A 610 -14.53 -10.23 -19.42
C SER A 610 -14.40 -9.34 -18.16
N GLN A 611 -14.24 -8.02 -18.35
CA GLN A 611 -14.10 -6.98 -17.32
C GLN A 611 -12.71 -6.78 -16.67
N THR A 612 -11.62 -7.37 -17.17
CA THR A 612 -10.27 -6.99 -16.69
C THR A 612 -9.79 -5.65 -17.28
N GLY A 613 -9.50 -4.66 -16.42
CA GLY A 613 -8.95 -3.35 -16.82
C GLY A 613 -7.57 -3.43 -17.51
N TYR A 614 -7.14 -2.37 -18.21
CA TYR A 614 -5.91 -2.37 -19.02
C TYR A 614 -4.63 -2.75 -18.24
N LYS A 615 -4.46 -2.22 -17.02
CA LYS A 615 -3.31 -2.56 -16.16
C LYS A 615 -3.29 -4.05 -15.76
N MET A 616 -4.47 -4.62 -15.47
CA MET A 616 -4.62 -6.05 -15.17
C MET A 616 -4.18 -6.91 -16.36
N ARG A 617 -4.61 -6.54 -17.59
CA ARG A 617 -4.19 -7.26 -18.80
C ARG A 617 -2.68 -7.23 -18.99
N LYS A 618 -2.02 -6.12 -18.65
CA LYS A 618 -0.55 -5.99 -18.72
C LYS A 618 0.16 -6.89 -17.70
N HIS A 619 -0.25 -6.88 -16.43
CA HIS A 619 0.33 -7.75 -15.40
C HIS A 619 0.11 -9.24 -15.71
N ILE A 620 -1.09 -9.61 -16.16
CA ILE A 620 -1.38 -10.98 -16.61
C ILE A 620 -0.47 -11.36 -17.79
N ALA A 621 -0.29 -10.46 -18.77
CA ALA A 621 0.63 -10.68 -19.90
C ALA A 621 2.09 -10.88 -19.45
N GLU A 622 2.59 -10.07 -18.53
CA GLU A 622 3.97 -10.19 -18.00
C GLU A 622 4.16 -11.50 -17.23
N ALA A 623 3.21 -11.86 -16.35
CA ALA A 623 3.23 -13.15 -15.65
C ALA A 623 3.19 -14.34 -16.64
N LEU A 624 2.38 -14.24 -17.70
CA LEU A 624 2.30 -15.24 -18.75
C LEU A 624 3.62 -15.35 -19.54
N GLN A 625 4.29 -14.24 -19.86
CA GLN A 625 5.58 -14.27 -20.54
C GLN A 625 6.64 -14.98 -19.69
N ALA A 626 6.70 -14.64 -18.40
CA ALA A 626 7.60 -15.29 -17.46
C ALA A 626 7.32 -16.80 -17.36
N ARG A 627 6.04 -17.22 -17.28
CA ARG A 627 5.68 -18.65 -17.20
C ARG A 627 5.95 -19.39 -18.51
N SER A 628 5.72 -18.78 -19.67
CA SER A 628 6.10 -19.37 -20.96
C SER A 628 7.59 -19.68 -21.03
N LYS A 629 8.45 -18.80 -20.49
CA LYS A 629 9.89 -19.05 -20.41
C LYS A 629 10.21 -20.22 -19.47
N ALA A 630 9.55 -20.29 -18.32
CA ALA A 630 9.71 -21.40 -17.38
C ALA A 630 9.27 -22.75 -17.97
N VAL A 631 8.14 -22.80 -18.68
CA VAL A 631 7.65 -24.01 -19.36
C VAL A 631 8.63 -24.46 -20.44
N LYS A 632 9.18 -23.54 -21.25
CA LYS A 632 10.22 -23.87 -22.24
C LYS A 632 11.44 -24.52 -21.59
N ASN A 633 11.96 -23.91 -20.52
CA ASN A 633 13.09 -24.46 -19.78
C ASN A 633 12.77 -25.84 -19.17
N ALA A 634 11.55 -26.05 -18.69
CA ALA A 634 11.11 -27.33 -18.14
C ALA A 634 11.00 -28.42 -19.22
N ILE A 635 10.49 -28.08 -20.42
CA ILE A 635 10.46 -28.99 -21.57
C ILE A 635 11.87 -29.40 -21.98
N GLU A 636 12.82 -28.46 -22.01
CA GLU A 636 14.23 -28.78 -22.28
C GLU A 636 14.81 -29.74 -21.25
N ARG A 637 14.57 -29.49 -19.95
CA ARG A 637 15.00 -30.39 -18.87
C ARG A 637 14.38 -31.78 -19.00
N TYR A 638 13.08 -31.86 -19.26
CA TYR A 638 12.37 -33.10 -19.49
C TYR A 638 12.94 -33.86 -20.69
N ASN A 639 13.10 -33.20 -21.83
CA ASN A 639 13.62 -33.82 -23.06
C ASN A 639 15.05 -34.35 -22.88
N ASN A 640 15.90 -33.61 -22.16
CA ASN A 640 17.25 -34.06 -21.83
C ASN A 640 17.24 -35.28 -20.90
N ALA A 641 16.38 -35.30 -19.87
CA ALA A 641 16.26 -36.43 -18.97
C ALA A 641 15.63 -37.66 -19.64
N ALA A 642 14.62 -37.46 -20.48
CA ALA A 642 13.95 -38.50 -21.26
C ALA A 642 14.90 -39.19 -22.26
N ALA A 643 15.78 -38.41 -22.92
CA ALA A 643 16.79 -38.93 -23.81
C ALA A 643 17.90 -39.72 -23.10
N ALA A 644 18.13 -39.46 -21.80
CA ALA A 644 19.16 -40.13 -21.01
C ALA A 644 18.74 -41.52 -20.50
N LEU A 645 17.45 -41.87 -20.59
CA LEU A 645 16.90 -43.18 -20.20
C LEU A 645 17.17 -44.27 -21.24
N SER A 646 17.10 -45.53 -20.81
CA SER A 646 17.21 -46.71 -21.68
C SER A 646 16.01 -47.65 -21.42
N PRO A 647 15.08 -47.81 -22.38
CA PRO A 647 15.01 -47.08 -23.65
C PRO A 647 14.68 -45.58 -23.48
N PRO A 648 15.05 -44.71 -24.43
CA PRO A 648 14.71 -43.28 -24.38
C PRO A 648 13.19 -43.05 -24.41
N HIS A 649 12.70 -42.12 -23.60
CA HIS A 649 11.30 -41.72 -23.61
C HIS A 649 11.00 -40.65 -24.68
N ALA A 650 9.72 -40.52 -25.06
CA ALA A 650 9.27 -39.57 -26.07
C ALA A 650 9.52 -38.11 -25.66
N LYS A 651 9.91 -37.28 -26.63
CA LYS A 651 10.08 -35.84 -26.45
C LYS A 651 8.74 -35.13 -26.31
N ALA A 652 8.68 -34.16 -25.41
CA ALA A 652 7.57 -33.23 -25.30
C ALA A 652 7.83 -31.99 -26.19
N GLU A 653 6.81 -31.55 -26.92
CA GLU A 653 6.82 -30.31 -27.70
C GLU A 653 5.64 -29.42 -27.29
N LEU A 654 5.85 -28.10 -27.40
CA LEU A 654 4.83 -27.09 -27.07
C LEU A 654 3.83 -27.00 -28.24
N GLY A 655 2.85 -27.90 -28.26
CA GLY A 655 1.79 -27.89 -29.27
C GLY A 655 0.87 -26.68 -29.13
N THR A 656 0.79 -25.85 -30.17
CA THR A 656 -0.29 -24.86 -30.34
C THR A 656 -1.55 -25.56 -30.80
N GLY A 657 -2.29 -26.20 -29.89
CA GLY A 657 -3.63 -26.73 -30.19
C GLY A 657 -3.94 -28.06 -29.52
N GLY A 658 -4.78 -28.04 -28.48
CA GLY A 658 -5.36 -29.22 -27.85
C GLY A 658 -6.84 -28.99 -27.53
N GLY A 659 -7.69 -28.97 -28.56
CA GLY A 659 -9.06 -28.45 -28.51
C GLY A 659 -10.17 -29.30 -27.90
N THR A 660 -9.94 -30.48 -27.30
CA THR A 660 -11.06 -31.35 -26.88
C THR A 660 -11.07 -31.72 -25.39
N ASN A 661 -9.96 -32.17 -24.78
CA ASN A 661 -9.92 -32.46 -23.34
C ASN A 661 -9.78 -31.20 -22.45
N HIS A 662 -9.15 -30.14 -22.96
CA HIS A 662 -8.99 -28.87 -22.22
C HIS A 662 -10.33 -28.14 -21.99
N GLY A 663 -11.32 -28.35 -22.88
CA GLY A 663 -12.65 -27.74 -22.76
C GLY A 663 -13.45 -28.29 -21.57
N ARG A 664 -13.30 -29.58 -21.25
CA ARG A 664 -14.04 -30.23 -20.16
C ARG A 664 -13.55 -29.73 -18.80
N GLY A 665 -12.25 -29.84 -18.49
CA GLY A 665 -11.70 -29.32 -17.22
C GLY A 665 -11.93 -27.82 -17.01
N ARG A 666 -11.96 -27.03 -18.08
CA ARG A 666 -12.28 -25.59 -18.03
C ARG A 666 -13.74 -25.34 -17.61
N ARG A 667 -14.71 -26.09 -18.14
CA ARG A 667 -16.14 -25.92 -17.82
C ARG A 667 -16.43 -26.25 -16.36
N TYR A 668 -15.86 -27.33 -15.84
CA TYR A 668 -16.06 -27.78 -14.45
C TYR A 668 -15.45 -26.77 -13.46
N ARG A 669 -14.31 -26.17 -13.82
CA ARG A 669 -13.70 -25.10 -13.04
C ARG A 669 -14.49 -23.81 -13.02
N LEU A 670 -15.03 -23.38 -14.18
CA LEU A 670 -15.88 -22.20 -14.23
C LEU A 670 -17.12 -22.38 -13.37
N ALA A 671 -17.71 -23.59 -13.37
CA ALA A 671 -18.82 -23.93 -12.49
C ALA A 671 -18.42 -23.93 -11.00
N MET A 672 -17.24 -24.46 -10.66
CA MET A 672 -16.70 -24.41 -9.30
C MET A 672 -16.45 -22.97 -8.82
N ASP A 673 -15.77 -22.15 -9.62
CA ASP A 673 -15.54 -20.73 -9.31
C ASP A 673 -16.86 -19.96 -9.17
N HIS A 674 -17.84 -20.29 -10.01
CA HIS A 674 -19.18 -19.73 -9.94
C HIS A 674 -19.91 -20.14 -8.64
N TYR A 675 -19.83 -21.40 -8.25
CA TYR A 675 -20.35 -21.91 -6.97
C TYR A 675 -19.74 -21.17 -5.77
N PHE A 676 -18.42 -21.09 -5.69
CA PHE A 676 -17.75 -20.38 -4.58
C PHE A 676 -18.07 -18.89 -4.60
N LYS A 677 -18.21 -18.26 -5.78
CA LYS A 677 -18.65 -16.86 -5.89
C LYS A 677 -20.07 -16.65 -5.36
N ILE A 678 -20.98 -17.61 -5.54
CA ILE A 678 -22.32 -17.59 -4.93
C ILE A 678 -22.22 -17.68 -3.41
N LEU A 679 -21.37 -18.56 -2.86
CA LEU A 679 -21.13 -18.62 -1.40
C LEU A 679 -20.62 -17.29 -0.85
N ARG A 680 -19.60 -16.71 -1.50
CA ARG A 680 -19.04 -15.40 -1.17
C ARG A 680 -20.08 -14.28 -1.26
N ALA A 681 -20.98 -14.31 -2.23
CA ALA A 681 -22.08 -13.34 -2.32
C ALA A 681 -23.07 -13.46 -1.14
N ARG A 682 -23.38 -14.68 -0.66
CA ARG A 682 -24.22 -14.88 0.52
C ARG A 682 -23.57 -14.34 1.80
N GLU A 683 -22.27 -14.57 1.94
CA GLU A 683 -21.48 -14.00 3.04
C GLU A 683 -21.46 -12.48 3.00
N GLU A 684 -21.30 -11.89 1.81
CA GLU A 684 -21.32 -10.44 1.62
C GLU A 684 -22.65 -9.84 2.06
N ILE A 685 -23.80 -10.45 1.71
CA ILE A 685 -25.12 -9.99 2.17
C ILE A 685 -25.21 -9.99 3.70
N LYS A 686 -24.77 -11.07 4.36
CA LYS A 686 -24.76 -11.16 5.84
C LYS A 686 -23.90 -10.06 6.46
N ARG A 687 -22.68 -9.88 5.93
CA ARG A 687 -21.75 -8.84 6.40
C ARG A 687 -22.32 -7.44 6.19
N LEU A 688 -22.88 -7.15 5.02
CA LEU A 688 -23.47 -5.85 4.71
C LEU A 688 -24.71 -5.54 5.56
N ASN A 689 -25.54 -6.54 5.89
CA ASN A 689 -26.66 -6.34 6.81
C ASN A 689 -26.18 -5.82 8.18
N ILE A 690 -25.08 -6.39 8.71
CA ILE A 690 -24.44 -5.94 9.94
C ILE A 690 -23.85 -4.54 9.77
N GLU A 691 -23.01 -4.34 8.75
CA GLU A 691 -22.33 -3.06 8.50
C GLU A 691 -23.32 -1.89 8.31
N ILE A 692 -24.43 -2.11 7.60
CA ILE A 692 -25.49 -1.11 7.41
C ILE A 692 -26.15 -0.77 8.75
N ALA A 693 -26.52 -1.77 9.55
CA ALA A 693 -27.13 -1.54 10.87
C ALA A 693 -26.19 -0.76 11.79
N ARG A 694 -24.89 -1.08 11.80
CA ARG A 694 -23.86 -0.35 12.55
C ARG A 694 -23.79 1.11 12.13
N VAL A 695 -23.74 1.41 10.82
CA VAL A 695 -23.67 2.78 10.31
C VAL A 695 -24.94 3.59 10.64
N VAL A 696 -26.12 3.01 10.46
CA VAL A 696 -27.39 3.68 10.77
C VAL A 696 -27.48 4.00 12.26
N THR A 697 -27.11 3.05 13.12
CA THR A 697 -27.08 3.25 14.57
C THR A 697 -26.04 4.30 14.96
N TRP A 698 -24.85 4.24 14.37
CA TRP A 698 -23.78 5.21 14.61
C TRP A 698 -24.21 6.65 14.26
N ILE A 699 -24.91 6.87 13.14
CA ILE A 699 -25.41 8.21 12.76
C ILE A 699 -26.35 8.76 13.85
N ARG A 700 -27.29 7.95 14.34
CA ARG A 700 -28.21 8.34 15.42
C ARG A 700 -27.44 8.69 16.70
N ASP A 701 -26.57 7.77 17.13
CA ASP A 701 -25.88 7.87 18.42
C ASP A 701 -24.87 9.01 18.43
N GLU A 702 -24.12 9.20 17.33
CA GLU A 702 -23.18 10.31 17.16
C GLU A 702 -23.91 11.65 17.19
N ASN A 703 -25.02 11.80 16.46
CA ASN A 703 -25.76 13.04 16.46
C ASN A 703 -26.35 13.35 17.84
N THR A 704 -26.90 12.34 18.52
CA THR A 704 -27.45 12.49 19.88
C THR A 704 -26.36 12.89 20.88
N PHE A 705 -25.19 12.25 20.81
CA PHE A 705 -24.04 12.57 21.62
C PHE A 705 -23.58 14.02 21.43
N LEU A 706 -23.41 14.45 20.18
CA LEU A 706 -22.95 15.81 19.86
C LEU A 706 -23.97 16.88 20.28
N GLN A 707 -25.27 16.62 20.12
CA GLN A 707 -26.33 17.51 20.60
C GLN A 707 -26.31 17.66 22.12
N ARG A 708 -26.12 16.56 22.86
CA ARG A 708 -25.99 16.59 24.32
C ARG A 708 -24.75 17.37 24.76
N MET A 709 -23.61 17.16 24.12
CA MET A 709 -22.39 17.91 24.43
C MET A 709 -22.55 19.41 24.18
N LEU A 710 -23.24 19.79 23.10
CA LEU A 710 -23.57 21.18 22.83
C LEU A 710 -24.49 21.79 23.88
N ALA A 711 -25.51 21.05 24.35
CA ALA A 711 -26.38 21.50 25.42
C ALA A 711 -25.59 21.73 26.72
N ASN A 712 -24.72 20.79 27.11
CA ASN A 712 -23.88 20.89 28.30
C ASN A 712 -22.88 22.06 28.27
N LEU A 713 -22.32 22.36 27.09
CA LEU A 713 -21.43 23.50 26.92
C LEU A 713 -22.17 24.84 27.00
N ARG A 714 -23.40 24.89 26.48
CA ARG A 714 -24.26 26.09 26.52
C ARG A 714 -24.88 26.33 27.90
N ASP A 715 -24.99 25.29 28.72
CA ASP A 715 -25.44 25.43 30.10
C ASP A 715 -24.45 26.27 30.92
N GLY A 716 -24.94 27.38 31.47
CA GLY A 716 -24.17 28.37 32.21
C GLY A 716 -24.39 28.31 33.72
N GLU A 717 -25.22 27.39 34.21
CA GLU A 717 -25.48 27.23 35.64
C GLU A 717 -24.20 26.85 36.40
N GLY A 718 -23.94 27.54 37.51
CA GLY A 718 -22.77 27.29 38.37
C GLY A 718 -21.39 27.70 37.81
N LYS A 719 -21.31 28.21 36.57
CA LYS A 719 -20.03 28.59 35.92
C LYS A 719 -19.71 30.08 36.06
N SER A 720 -18.43 30.41 36.22
CA SER A 720 -17.94 31.80 36.20
C SER A 720 -18.07 32.45 34.81
N GLU A 721 -17.99 33.77 34.75
CA GLU A 721 -18.10 34.53 33.50
C GLU A 721 -17.06 34.11 32.45
N LYS A 722 -15.80 33.92 32.88
CA LYS A 722 -14.71 33.47 32.01
C LYS A 722 -14.93 32.04 31.47
N GLU A 723 -15.49 31.16 32.30
CA GLU A 723 -15.83 29.80 31.88
C GLU A 723 -17.00 29.78 30.90
N ARG A 724 -17.99 30.67 31.08
CA ARG A 724 -19.10 30.83 30.14
C ARG A 724 -18.62 31.29 28.77
N GLU A 725 -17.72 32.27 28.71
CA GLU A 725 -17.13 32.74 27.47
C GLU A 725 -16.32 31.63 26.76
N THR A 726 -15.46 30.94 27.50
CA THR A 726 -14.66 29.82 26.96
C THR A 726 -15.56 28.71 26.43
N ASN A 727 -16.62 28.35 27.16
CA ASN A 727 -17.58 27.33 26.73
C ASN A 727 -18.40 27.77 25.52
N ALA A 728 -18.73 29.06 25.39
CA ALA A 728 -19.43 29.58 24.22
C ALA A 728 -18.58 29.41 22.95
N HIS A 729 -17.28 29.73 23.02
CA HIS A 729 -16.35 29.50 21.91
C HIS A 729 -16.22 28.01 21.59
N MET A 730 -16.08 27.16 22.61
CA MET A 730 -16.00 25.70 22.42
C MET A 730 -17.29 25.14 21.81
N ALA A 731 -18.47 25.61 22.23
CA ALA A 731 -19.75 25.18 21.67
C ALA A 731 -19.85 25.50 20.16
N VAL A 732 -19.34 26.65 19.72
CA VAL A 732 -19.25 26.97 18.29
C VAL A 732 -18.35 25.97 17.56
N GLN A 733 -17.18 25.65 18.11
CA GLN A 733 -16.26 24.69 17.48
C GLN A 733 -16.83 23.26 17.41
N VAL A 734 -17.51 22.81 18.47
CA VAL A 734 -18.23 21.52 18.48
C VAL A 734 -19.39 21.54 17.47
N GLN A 735 -20.09 22.66 17.31
CA GLN A 735 -21.16 22.79 16.32
C GLN A 735 -20.62 22.70 14.89
N LEU A 736 -19.48 23.34 14.60
CA LEU A 736 -18.79 23.20 13.32
C LEU A 736 -18.32 21.75 13.08
N TYR A 737 -17.82 21.08 14.12
CA TYR A 737 -17.47 19.67 14.05
C TYR A 737 -18.68 18.79 13.72
N GLN A 738 -19.81 19.00 14.39
CA GLN A 738 -21.08 18.30 14.13
C GLN A 738 -21.54 18.51 12.68
N GLN A 739 -21.53 19.74 12.19
CA GLN A 739 -21.91 20.05 10.80
C GLN A 739 -20.97 19.39 9.78
N ARG A 740 -19.66 19.30 10.07
CA ARG A 740 -18.71 18.61 9.19
C ARG A 740 -18.96 17.10 9.16
N ARG A 741 -19.19 16.47 10.32
CA ARG A 741 -19.44 15.02 10.43
C ARG A 741 -20.79 14.63 9.81
N GLY A 742 -21.85 15.37 10.16
CA GLY A 742 -23.21 15.05 9.74
C GLY A 742 -23.59 15.49 8.33
N ARG A 743 -22.68 16.15 7.60
CA ARG A 743 -22.94 16.72 6.26
C ARG A 743 -23.52 15.70 5.27
N PHE A 744 -23.17 14.41 5.42
CA PHE A 744 -23.54 13.35 4.48
C PHE A 744 -24.57 12.37 5.02
N ASP A 745 -25.00 12.53 6.27
CA ASP A 745 -25.86 11.56 6.97
C ASP A 745 -27.22 11.40 6.29
N ALA A 746 -27.83 12.50 5.85
CA ALA A 746 -29.08 12.46 5.10
C ALA A 746 -28.95 11.64 3.81
N SER A 747 -27.84 11.81 3.08
CA SER A 747 -27.54 11.04 1.87
C SER A 747 -27.27 9.57 2.16
N HIS A 748 -26.64 9.24 3.29
CA HIS A 748 -26.45 7.86 3.73
C HIS A 748 -27.79 7.18 4.00
N LEU A 749 -28.63 7.79 4.84
CA LEU A 749 -29.94 7.25 5.19
C LEU A 749 -30.85 7.12 3.97
N GLN A 750 -30.83 8.08 3.05
CA GLN A 750 -31.62 8.00 1.82
C GLN A 750 -31.25 6.78 0.97
N ARG A 751 -29.95 6.55 0.71
CA ARG A 751 -29.48 5.39 -0.06
C ARG A 751 -29.81 4.06 0.61
N PHE A 752 -29.80 4.01 1.94
CA PHE A 752 -30.20 2.81 2.68
C PHE A 752 -31.71 2.56 2.61
N ARG A 753 -32.55 3.60 2.68
CA ARG A 753 -34.01 3.47 2.47
C ARG A 753 -34.33 2.94 1.07
N GLU A 754 -33.67 3.48 0.04
CA GLU A 754 -33.80 2.98 -1.34
C GLU A 754 -33.38 1.52 -1.46
N LEU A 755 -32.27 1.14 -0.82
CA LEU A 755 -31.81 -0.26 -0.79
C LEU A 755 -32.83 -1.18 -0.08
N ALA A 756 -33.40 -0.73 1.04
CA ALA A 756 -34.36 -1.51 1.82
C ALA A 756 -35.68 -1.79 1.09
N GLN A 757 -36.02 -0.97 0.09
CA GLN A 757 -37.17 -1.19 -0.79
C GLN A 757 -36.90 -2.20 -1.92
N MET A 758 -35.64 -2.61 -2.14
CA MET A 758 -35.29 -3.52 -3.22
C MET A 758 -35.65 -4.99 -2.91
N PRO A 759 -36.17 -5.75 -3.89
CA PRO A 759 -36.35 -7.19 -3.73
C PRO A 759 -35.03 -7.90 -3.42
N GLY A 760 -35.03 -8.70 -2.35
CA GLY A 760 -33.84 -9.44 -1.88
C GLY A 760 -33.06 -8.74 -0.77
N PHE A 761 -33.42 -7.52 -0.37
CA PHE A 761 -32.91 -6.95 0.88
C PHE A 761 -33.42 -7.75 2.08
N THR A 762 -32.50 -8.13 2.96
CA THR A 762 -32.76 -8.96 4.15
C THR A 762 -32.28 -8.31 5.45
N GLY A 763 -31.71 -7.12 5.36
CA GLY A 763 -31.20 -6.38 6.52
C GLY A 763 -32.29 -5.62 7.28
N SER A 764 -31.87 -4.85 8.27
CA SER A 764 -32.73 -3.95 9.04
C SER A 764 -32.14 -2.55 9.04
N LEU A 765 -33.01 -1.53 8.94
CA LEU A 765 -32.65 -0.14 9.17
C LEU A 765 -33.04 0.34 10.58
N LYS A 766 -33.59 -0.55 11.42
CA LYS A 766 -33.83 -0.23 12.83
C LYS A 766 -32.48 -0.06 13.53
N CYS A 767 -32.33 1.03 14.27
CA CYS A 767 -31.12 1.27 15.05
C CYS A 767 -31.02 0.27 16.21
N GLY A 768 -29.84 -0.28 16.43
CA GLY A 768 -29.56 -1.19 17.54
C GLY A 768 -29.06 -0.46 18.79
N VAL A 769 -28.42 -1.23 19.68
CA VAL A 769 -27.70 -0.72 20.86
C VAL A 769 -26.21 -1.03 20.67
N SER A 770 -25.36 -0.01 20.85
CA SER A 770 -23.90 -0.17 20.79
C SER A 770 -23.39 -0.95 22.00
N VAL A 771 -22.51 -1.93 21.76
CA VAL A 771 -21.86 -2.73 22.82
C VAL A 771 -21.10 -1.82 23.78
N GLU A 772 -20.32 -0.87 23.25
CA GLU A 772 -19.55 0.08 24.06
C GLU A 772 -20.46 0.97 24.92
N HIS A 773 -21.62 1.37 24.37
CA HIS A 773 -22.58 2.19 25.11
C HIS A 773 -23.19 1.41 26.28
N ARG A 774 -23.59 0.14 26.10
CA ARG A 774 -24.10 -0.67 27.21
C ARG A 774 -23.01 -0.90 28.26
N GLU A 775 -21.79 -1.24 27.87
CA GLU A 775 -20.69 -1.44 28.82
C GLU A 775 -20.39 -0.17 29.63
N ALA A 776 -20.47 1.01 29.01
CA ALA A 776 -20.32 2.28 29.70
C ALA A 776 -21.47 2.55 30.69
N GLN A 777 -22.72 2.27 30.28
CA GLN A 777 -23.88 2.38 31.17
C GLN A 777 -23.81 1.42 32.35
N GLN A 778 -23.37 0.17 32.11
CA GLN A 778 -23.22 -0.83 33.16
C GLN A 778 -22.15 -0.42 34.18
N ARG A 779 -20.98 0.02 33.71
CA ARG A 779 -19.92 0.56 34.59
C ARG A 779 -20.40 1.75 35.42
N LEU A 780 -21.19 2.65 34.83
CA LEU A 780 -21.77 3.78 35.56
C LEU A 780 -22.77 3.32 36.64
N ARG A 781 -23.59 2.30 36.36
CA ARG A 781 -24.51 1.71 37.34
C ARG A 781 -23.77 1.03 38.48
N GLU A 782 -22.70 0.29 38.18
CA GLU A 782 -21.83 -0.35 39.17
C GLU A 782 -21.17 0.69 40.08
N LEU A 783 -20.59 1.75 39.51
CA LEU A 783 -20.01 2.87 40.28
C LEU A 783 -21.05 3.60 41.16
N ARG A 784 -22.27 3.83 40.64
CA ARG A 784 -23.35 4.44 41.45
C ARG A 784 -23.79 3.54 42.60
N ALA A 785 -23.85 2.23 42.38
CA ALA A 785 -24.14 1.24 43.41
C ALA A 785 -23.05 1.19 44.49
N GLU A 786 -21.78 1.29 44.11
CA GLU A 786 -20.64 1.38 45.04
C GLU A 786 -20.65 2.68 45.86
N MET A 787 -21.13 3.79 45.28
CA MET A 787 -21.25 5.09 45.94
C MET A 787 -22.50 5.24 46.83
N GLY A 788 -23.36 4.21 46.93
CA GLY A 788 -24.53 4.21 47.81
C GLY A 788 -25.64 5.19 47.39
N ALA A 789 -25.68 5.62 46.14
CA ALA A 789 -26.77 6.43 45.61
C ALA A 789 -27.99 5.53 45.31
N SER A 790 -29.14 5.85 45.89
CA SER A 790 -30.40 5.12 45.62
C SER A 790 -30.77 5.22 44.14
N ALA A 791 -31.17 4.08 43.56
CA ALA A 791 -31.51 3.92 42.15
C ALA A 791 -32.90 4.48 41.79
N GLU A 792 -33.15 5.76 42.10
CA GLU A 792 -34.31 6.46 41.60
C GLU A 792 -33.83 7.68 40.80
N GLU A 793 -34.37 7.79 39.58
CA GLU A 793 -34.19 8.83 38.55
C GLU A 793 -33.27 8.44 37.37
N ASP A 794 -33.91 8.48 36.18
CA ASP A 794 -33.47 8.17 34.81
C ASP A 794 -33.53 6.70 34.33
N GLU A 795 -34.71 6.08 34.41
CA GLU A 795 -35.16 5.23 33.28
C GLU A 795 -35.60 6.17 32.15
N MET A 796 -34.66 6.49 31.26
CA MET A 796 -35.00 7.17 30.01
C MET A 796 -35.67 6.11 29.11
N GLU A 797 -37.00 6.08 29.12
CA GLU A 797 -37.80 5.40 28.12
C GLU A 797 -37.29 5.82 26.73
N VAL A 798 -36.85 4.83 25.94
CA VAL A 798 -36.68 5.00 24.50
C VAL A 798 -38.10 5.10 23.95
N ASP A 799 -38.57 6.32 23.75
CA ASP A 799 -39.85 6.58 23.08
C ASP A 799 -39.81 5.94 21.68
N GLU A 800 -40.57 4.86 21.51
CA GLU A 800 -40.93 4.31 20.21
C GLU A 800 -41.94 5.26 19.55
N GLY A 801 -41.47 6.44 19.14
CA GLY A 801 -42.24 7.39 18.34
C GLY A 801 -42.32 6.95 16.89
N GLU A 802 -43.30 6.11 16.55
CA GLU A 802 -43.78 5.98 15.17
C GLU A 802 -44.46 7.29 14.73
N GLY A 803 -44.03 7.84 13.58
CA GLY A 803 -44.90 8.48 12.60
C GLY A 803 -45.51 9.86 12.92
N GLU A 804 -45.11 10.82 12.10
CA GLU A 804 -45.88 11.98 11.58
C GLU A 804 -45.32 13.36 11.95
N ALA A 805 -44.49 13.89 11.05
CA ALA A 805 -44.38 15.33 10.82
C ALA A 805 -43.88 15.58 9.39
N ALA A 806 -44.79 15.45 8.43
CA ALA A 806 -44.69 16.08 7.13
C ALA A 806 -45.99 16.85 6.91
N GLU A 807 -45.97 18.18 7.04
CA GLU A 807 -46.61 19.12 6.10
C GLU A 807 -46.39 20.59 6.52
N GLU A 808 -46.29 21.44 5.48
CA GLU A 808 -46.52 22.90 5.47
C GLU A 808 -45.45 23.83 6.11
N VAL A 809 -44.87 24.86 5.48
CA VAL A 809 -45.07 25.65 4.23
C VAL A 809 -43.70 26.29 3.89
N GLY A 810 -43.23 26.33 2.64
CA GLY A 810 -43.33 27.57 1.85
C GLY A 810 -42.42 27.68 0.61
N ARG A 811 -43.04 27.36 -0.53
CA ARG A 811 -42.96 27.91 -1.90
C ARG A 811 -41.98 29.06 -2.25
N LYS A 812 -41.37 28.89 -3.45
CA LYS A 812 -40.66 29.84 -4.38
C LYS A 812 -39.16 30.03 -4.07
N GLU A 813 -38.21 29.88 -5.01
CA GLU A 813 -38.24 30.08 -6.47
C GLU A 813 -37.57 28.93 -7.24
N VAL A 814 -38.16 28.61 -8.38
CA VAL A 814 -37.55 27.78 -9.42
C VAL A 814 -36.69 28.70 -10.28
N VAL A 815 -35.38 28.46 -10.28
CA VAL A 815 -34.48 28.91 -11.34
C VAL A 815 -33.88 27.68 -11.98
N SER A 816 -34.32 27.43 -13.21
CA SER A 816 -33.79 26.43 -14.13
C SER A 816 -32.39 26.83 -14.62
N ALA A 817 -31.44 25.90 -14.56
CA ALA A 817 -30.30 25.83 -15.48
C ALA A 817 -29.68 24.41 -15.42
N ASP A 818 -30.17 23.56 -16.33
CA ASP A 818 -29.40 22.77 -17.30
C ASP A 818 -28.22 21.88 -16.84
N SER A 819 -28.52 20.57 -16.90
CA SER A 819 -27.81 19.47 -17.57
C SER A 819 -26.32 19.21 -17.30
N ASP A 820 -26.06 18.15 -16.52
CA ASP A 820 -24.93 17.24 -16.71
C ASP A 820 -25.47 15.93 -17.33
N GLU A 821 -25.71 15.94 -18.65
CA GLU A 821 -25.75 14.72 -19.46
C GLU A 821 -24.32 14.43 -19.92
N GLU A 822 -23.56 13.61 -19.20
CA GLU A 822 -22.38 12.92 -19.74
C GLU A 822 -21.90 11.80 -18.79
N ASP A 823 -22.69 10.74 -18.62
CA ASP A 823 -22.14 9.41 -18.24
C ASP A 823 -23.09 8.20 -18.46
N GLU A 824 -24.31 8.41 -18.96
CA GLU A 824 -25.29 7.32 -19.21
C GLU A 824 -24.95 6.50 -20.47
N GLY A 825 -24.08 7.01 -21.36
CA GLY A 825 -23.74 6.38 -22.64
C GLY A 825 -22.83 5.16 -22.57
N HIS A 826 -22.12 4.95 -21.45
CA HIS A 826 -21.14 3.86 -21.31
C HIS A 826 -21.71 2.62 -20.57
N LYS A 827 -22.72 2.80 -19.72
CA LYS A 827 -23.37 1.70 -18.98
C LYS A 827 -24.52 1.03 -19.72
N ALA A 828 -25.31 1.79 -20.49
CA ALA A 828 -26.38 1.21 -21.31
C ALA A 828 -25.84 0.29 -22.43
N LYS A 829 -24.61 0.52 -22.90
CA LYS A 829 -23.91 -0.38 -23.83
C LYS A 829 -23.32 -1.61 -23.15
N GLU A 830 -22.96 -1.55 -21.86
CA GLU A 830 -22.44 -2.70 -21.10
C GLU A 830 -23.53 -3.72 -20.74
N GLU A 831 -24.75 -3.28 -20.41
CA GLU A 831 -25.88 -4.19 -20.13
C GLU A 831 -26.40 -4.88 -21.39
N ALA A 832 -26.44 -4.17 -22.52
CA ALA A 832 -26.82 -4.75 -23.82
C ALA A 832 -25.79 -5.77 -24.34
N VAL A 833 -24.49 -5.54 -24.10
CA VAL A 833 -23.41 -6.45 -24.51
C VAL A 833 -23.34 -7.69 -23.61
N SER A 834 -23.64 -7.58 -22.32
CA SER A 834 -23.70 -8.73 -21.40
C SER A 834 -24.89 -9.66 -21.70
N GLY A 835 -26.03 -9.13 -22.14
CA GLY A 835 -27.18 -9.91 -22.59
C GLY A 835 -26.95 -10.61 -23.93
N LEU A 836 -26.32 -9.93 -24.89
CA LEU A 836 -25.99 -10.50 -26.21
C LEU A 836 -24.93 -11.60 -26.14
N LEU A 837 -23.92 -11.45 -25.27
CA LEU A 837 -22.84 -12.44 -25.09
C LEU A 837 -23.35 -13.76 -24.47
N TYR A 838 -24.38 -13.70 -23.63
CA TYR A 838 -25.02 -14.90 -23.08
C TYR A 838 -25.86 -15.65 -24.14
N GLN A 839 -26.53 -14.93 -25.05
CA GLN A 839 -27.25 -15.54 -26.18
C GLN A 839 -26.32 -16.09 -27.28
N ILE A 840 -25.20 -15.42 -27.56
CA ILE A 840 -24.20 -15.89 -28.55
C ILE A 840 -23.48 -17.15 -28.04
N SER A 841 -23.23 -17.27 -26.74
CA SER A 841 -22.64 -18.48 -26.14
C SER A 841 -23.58 -19.70 -26.19
N MET A 842 -24.90 -19.50 -26.28
CA MET A 842 -25.89 -20.57 -26.43
C MET A 842 -26.10 -21.00 -27.88
N LEU A 843 -25.98 -20.08 -28.84
CA LEU A 843 -26.17 -20.36 -30.27
C LEU A 843 -24.94 -21.01 -30.94
N ALA A 844 -23.76 -20.93 -30.34
CA ALA A 844 -22.54 -21.58 -30.84
C ALA A 844 -22.50 -23.11 -30.58
N VAL A 845 -23.54 -23.67 -29.94
CA VAL A 845 -23.63 -25.12 -29.63
C VAL A 845 -24.36 -25.91 -30.74
N ASP A 846 -25.14 -25.25 -31.60
CA ASP A 846 -25.86 -25.91 -32.71
C ASP A 846 -25.66 -25.14 -34.03
N GLY A 847 -24.69 -25.58 -34.85
CA GLY A 847 -24.59 -25.13 -36.24
C GLY A 847 -23.17 -24.98 -36.75
N GLY A 848 -22.64 -26.05 -37.36
CA GLY A 848 -21.47 -25.95 -38.22
C GLY A 848 -21.80 -25.13 -39.47
N VAL A 849 -21.30 -23.90 -39.55
CA VAL A 849 -21.28 -23.12 -40.80
C VAL A 849 -19.88 -22.53 -40.99
N ARG A 850 -19.18 -23.04 -42.01
CA ARG A 850 -18.01 -22.39 -42.60
C ARG A 850 -18.50 -21.23 -43.46
N VAL A 851 -18.00 -20.02 -43.22
CA VAL A 851 -17.87 -18.99 -44.25
C VAL A 851 -16.51 -18.33 -44.08
N GLY A 852 -15.69 -18.39 -45.12
CA GLY A 852 -14.43 -17.66 -45.21
C GLY A 852 -14.61 -16.32 -45.92
N GLY A 853 -13.55 -15.52 -45.88
CA GLY A 853 -13.35 -14.37 -46.78
C GLY A 853 -13.43 -12.99 -46.11
N GLU A 854 -12.24 -12.40 -45.95
CA GLU A 854 -11.83 -10.99 -46.18
C GLU A 854 -12.57 -9.80 -45.52
N ASN A 855 -11.73 -8.92 -44.92
CA ASN A 855 -11.85 -7.47 -44.60
C ASN A 855 -13.05 -7.03 -43.72
N GLU A 856 -12.94 -6.17 -42.71
CA GLU A 856 -12.08 -5.03 -42.35
C GLU A 856 -11.78 -5.01 -40.84
#